data_AF-A0A5N8H4N9-F1
#
_entry.id   AF-A0A5N8H4N9-F1
#
_cell.length_a   1.000
_cell.length_b   1.000
_cell.length_c   1.000
_cell.angle_alpha   90.00
_cell.angle_beta   90.00
_cell.angle_gamma   90.00
#
_symmetry.space_group_name_H-M   'P 1'
#
loop_
_entity.id
_entity.type
_entity.pdbx_description
1 polymer ?
#
loop_
_entity_poly.entity_id
_entity_poly.type
_entity_poly.pdbx_seq_one_letter_code
_entity_poly.pdbx_strand_id
1 'polypeptide(L)'
;MSTKPLFLLRKAKKSSGEPDVVLWASNDFESTCATLDYLIVKSGKKLSSYFKAVATNFPVVNDLPAEGEIDFTWSERYQLSKDSMTWELKPGAAPDNAHYQGNTNVNGEDMTEIEENMLLPISGQELPIRWLAQHGSEKPVTHVSRDGLQALHIARAEELPAVTALAVSHKTSLLDPLEIRELHKLVRDTDKVFPNPGNSNLGLITAFFEAYLNADYTDRGLLTKEWMKGNRVSHITRTASGANAGGGNLTDRGEGFVHDLTSLARDVATGVLARSMDLDIYNLHPAHAKRIEEIIAENKPPFSVFRDKFITMPGGLDYSRAIVVASVKEAPIGIEVIPAHVTEYLNKVLTETDHANPDPEIVDIACGRSSAPMPQRVTEEGKQDDEEKPQPSETTAVEQGEAETMEPDATEHHQDTQPLDAQSQVNSVDAKYQELRAELHEARKNIPSKDPVDADKLLAASRGEFVDGISDPNDPKWVKGIQTRDCVYQNQPETEKTSPDMNQPEPVVQQEPEIACNACGQTGGDNCPDCGAVMGDATYQETFDEESQVEAKENDPEEMEGAEHPHNENAGSDPHRDCSDETGEVADPVIVEDIEPGIYYGISNENYHAGPGVSKSQLDDIADTPALYLWRKNAPVDTTKTKTLDLGTAFHCRVLEPEEFSNRFIVAPEFNRRTNAGKEEEKAFLMECASTEKTVITAEEGRKIELMYQSVMALPLGQWLVESAGHAESSIYWEDPETGILCRCRPDKIIPEFHWIMDVKTTADIQRFKTAYYDYRYHVQDAFYSDGYEAQFGVQPTFVFLVASTTIECGRYPVEIFMMGEEAKLAGQQEYHRNLRTLSDCLNTDEWPAIKTLSLPRWAKEYAND
;
A
#
# COMPACT_ATOMS: atom_id res chain seq x y z
N MET A 1 -3.53 42.02 8.26
CA MET A 1 -4.86 42.49 8.73
C MET A 1 -5.64 42.92 7.49
N SER A 2 -6.90 42.56 7.36
CA SER A 2 -7.70 43.00 6.20
C SER A 2 -8.13 44.47 6.37
N THR A 3 -7.71 45.34 5.47
CA THR A 3 -8.21 46.72 5.35
C THR A 3 -9.57 46.69 4.66
N LYS A 4 -10.59 47.27 5.31
CA LYS A 4 -11.89 47.46 4.66
C LYS A 4 -11.74 48.50 3.53
N PRO A 5 -12.33 48.29 2.35
CA PRO A 5 -12.20 49.22 1.24
C PRO A 5 -12.79 50.58 1.59
N LEU A 6 -12.10 51.64 1.17
CA LEU A 6 -12.42 53.03 1.48
C LEU A 6 -13.03 53.70 0.25
N PHE A 7 -14.19 54.32 0.43
CA PHE A 7 -14.81 55.18 -0.58
C PHE A 7 -14.60 56.65 -0.17
N LEU A 8 -13.85 57.40 -0.98
CA LEU A 8 -13.49 58.80 -0.70
C LEU A 8 -14.23 59.77 -1.62
N LEU A 9 -14.74 60.85 -1.06
CA LEU A 9 -15.34 61.98 -1.77
C LEU A 9 -14.47 63.24 -1.59
N ARG A 10 -14.18 63.94 -2.69
CA ARG A 10 -13.77 65.35 -2.68
C ARG A 10 -14.82 66.22 -3.33
N LYS A 11 -15.48 67.04 -2.50
CA LYS A 11 -16.41 68.07 -2.99
C LYS A 11 -15.65 69.23 -3.61
N ALA A 12 -16.15 69.73 -4.72
CA ALA A 12 -15.64 70.92 -5.39
C ALA A 12 -16.09 72.19 -4.65
N LYS A 13 -15.27 73.25 -4.73
CA LYS A 13 -15.65 74.59 -4.28
C LYS A 13 -16.55 75.21 -5.35
N LYS A 14 -17.72 75.73 -4.96
CA LYS A 14 -18.70 76.39 -5.85
C LYS A 14 -18.12 77.51 -6.72
N SER A 15 -16.99 78.10 -6.32
CA SER A 15 -16.26 79.14 -7.07
C SER A 15 -15.32 78.61 -8.17
N SER A 16 -15.15 77.29 -8.30
CA SER A 16 -14.24 76.67 -9.28
C SER A 16 -14.94 76.24 -10.58
N GLY A 17 -16.23 75.93 -10.52
CA GLY A 17 -16.98 75.35 -11.65
C GLY A 17 -16.68 73.87 -11.92
N GLU A 18 -15.83 73.23 -11.11
CA GLU A 18 -15.50 71.80 -11.23
C GLU A 18 -16.62 70.91 -10.63
N PRO A 19 -16.80 69.68 -11.15
CA PRO A 19 -17.64 68.67 -10.50
C PRO A 19 -16.98 68.09 -9.24
N ASP A 20 -17.80 67.60 -8.31
CA ASP A 20 -17.38 66.71 -7.22
C ASP A 20 -16.72 65.44 -7.80
N VAL A 21 -15.86 64.77 -7.03
CA VAL A 21 -15.14 63.56 -7.49
C VAL A 21 -15.05 62.49 -6.40
N VAL A 22 -15.20 61.23 -6.78
CA VAL A 22 -15.04 60.06 -5.90
C VAL A 22 -13.92 59.12 -6.37
N LEU A 23 -13.40 58.32 -5.46
CA LEU A 23 -12.46 57.21 -5.68
C LEU A 23 -12.75 56.12 -4.65
N TRP A 24 -12.50 54.85 -4.99
CA TRP A 24 -12.36 53.81 -3.99
C TRP A 24 -11.11 52.94 -4.19
N ALA A 25 -10.59 52.42 -3.07
CA ALA A 25 -9.46 51.48 -3.03
C ALA A 25 -9.44 50.69 -1.70
N SER A 26 -8.78 49.55 -1.71
CA SER A 26 -8.57 48.65 -0.56
C SER A 26 -7.35 49.02 0.31
N ASN A 27 -6.62 50.07 -0.09
CA ASN A 27 -5.49 50.64 0.63
C ASN A 27 -5.91 51.40 1.91
N ASP A 28 -4.92 51.86 2.68
CA ASP A 28 -5.15 52.78 3.79
C ASP A 28 -5.64 54.17 3.32
N PHE A 29 -6.11 54.98 4.28
CA PHE A 29 -6.69 56.29 4.00
C PHE A 29 -5.69 57.32 3.46
N GLU A 30 -4.42 57.26 3.85
CA GLU A 30 -3.40 58.22 3.45
C GLU A 30 -2.91 57.92 2.03
N SER A 31 -2.66 56.65 1.71
CA SER A 31 -2.40 56.18 0.35
C SER A 31 -3.57 56.47 -0.59
N THR A 32 -4.82 56.16 -0.19
CA THR A 32 -6.00 56.41 -1.03
C THR A 32 -6.24 57.90 -1.26
N CYS A 33 -5.96 58.75 -0.25
CA CYS A 33 -5.96 60.21 -0.43
C CYS A 33 -4.87 60.69 -1.41
N ALA A 34 -3.67 60.12 -1.37
CA ALA A 34 -2.59 60.47 -2.28
C ALA A 34 -2.91 60.07 -3.72
N THR A 35 -3.51 58.89 -3.93
CA THR A 35 -3.99 58.42 -5.24
C THR A 35 -5.07 59.34 -5.80
N LEU A 36 -6.08 59.70 -5.00
CA LEU A 36 -7.11 60.67 -5.41
C LEU A 36 -6.51 62.02 -5.83
N ASP A 37 -5.54 62.53 -5.07
CA ASP A 37 -4.94 63.84 -5.33
C ASP A 37 -4.05 63.83 -6.57
N TYR A 38 -3.33 62.74 -6.80
CA TYR A 38 -2.59 62.50 -8.04
C TYR A 38 -3.53 62.41 -9.26
N LEU A 39 -4.63 61.66 -9.16
CA LEU A 39 -5.56 61.46 -10.29
C LEU A 39 -6.33 62.74 -10.64
N ILE A 40 -6.75 63.55 -9.66
CA ILE A 40 -7.33 64.89 -9.90
C ILE A 40 -6.34 65.78 -10.67
N VAL A 41 -5.06 65.77 -10.31
CA VAL A 41 -4.03 66.55 -11.02
C VAL A 41 -3.74 65.98 -12.41
N LYS A 42 -3.72 64.64 -12.54
CA LYS A 42 -3.54 63.92 -13.82
C LYS A 42 -4.69 64.21 -14.80
N SER A 43 -5.92 64.40 -14.32
CA SER A 43 -7.07 64.86 -15.13
C SER A 43 -7.03 66.35 -15.49
N GLY A 44 -5.92 67.06 -15.23
CA GLY A 44 -5.72 68.48 -15.51
C GLY A 44 -6.41 69.43 -14.53
N LYS A 45 -7.08 68.94 -13.49
CA LYS A 45 -7.83 69.76 -12.54
C LYS A 45 -6.92 70.25 -11.41
N LYS A 46 -7.21 71.44 -10.88
CA LYS A 46 -6.43 72.02 -9.79
C LYS A 46 -6.92 71.49 -8.45
N LEU A 47 -6.04 70.86 -7.68
CA LEU A 47 -6.36 70.35 -6.34
C LEU A 47 -6.92 71.43 -5.40
N SER A 48 -6.50 72.68 -5.57
CA SER A 48 -7.01 73.84 -4.84
C SER A 48 -8.48 74.20 -5.15
N SER A 49 -9.07 73.67 -6.23
CA SER A 49 -10.51 73.74 -6.51
C SER A 49 -11.36 72.90 -5.55
N TYR A 50 -10.76 71.92 -4.86
CA TYR A 50 -11.47 70.95 -4.03
C TYR A 50 -11.34 71.24 -2.53
N PHE A 51 -12.25 70.66 -1.73
CA PHE A 51 -12.06 70.49 -0.28
C PHE A 51 -11.18 69.24 0.00
N LYS A 52 -10.83 69.01 1.28
CA LYS A 52 -10.15 67.77 1.69
C LYS A 52 -11.05 66.55 1.40
N ALA A 53 -10.43 65.39 1.22
CA ALA A 53 -11.15 64.12 1.10
C ALA A 53 -11.93 63.82 2.40
N VAL A 54 -13.10 63.22 2.23
CA VAL A 54 -13.94 62.68 3.30
C VAL A 54 -14.26 61.23 2.93
N ALA A 55 -14.00 60.29 3.83
CA ALA A 55 -14.48 58.92 3.68
C ALA A 55 -15.99 58.88 3.91
N THR A 56 -16.72 58.19 3.03
CA THR A 56 -18.14 57.90 3.17
C THR A 56 -18.33 56.41 3.45
N ASN A 57 -19.55 55.98 3.76
CA ASN A 57 -19.89 54.55 3.72
C ASN A 57 -19.66 54.03 2.30
N PHE A 58 -19.16 52.79 2.18
CA PHE A 58 -18.95 52.14 0.89
C PHE A 58 -20.32 51.82 0.26
N PRO A 59 -20.63 52.34 -0.94
CA PRO A 59 -21.92 52.11 -1.58
C PRO A 59 -21.98 50.72 -2.22
N VAL A 60 -23.06 49.99 -1.94
CA VAL A 60 -23.33 48.67 -2.56
C VAL A 60 -24.26 48.90 -3.75
N VAL A 61 -23.67 49.18 -4.91
CA VAL A 61 -24.37 49.46 -6.18
C VAL A 61 -23.61 48.87 -7.37
N ASN A 62 -24.29 48.64 -8.48
CA ASN A 62 -23.75 47.89 -9.62
C ASN A 62 -22.94 48.76 -10.61
N ASP A 63 -22.93 50.09 -10.45
CA ASP A 63 -22.26 51.07 -11.32
C ASP A 63 -21.10 51.79 -10.59
N LEU A 64 -20.42 51.08 -9.69
CA LEU A 64 -19.15 51.51 -9.12
C LEU A 64 -18.10 51.69 -10.24
N PRO A 65 -17.25 52.73 -10.19
CA PRO A 65 -16.06 52.79 -11.04
C PRO A 65 -15.08 51.65 -10.66
N ALA A 66 -14.13 51.34 -11.54
CA ALA A 66 -13.10 50.35 -11.23
C ALA A 66 -12.23 50.79 -10.03
N GLU A 67 -11.63 49.82 -9.33
CA GLU A 67 -10.76 50.12 -8.19
C GLU A 67 -9.57 50.98 -8.63
N GLY A 68 -9.32 52.08 -7.91
CA GLY A 68 -8.28 53.03 -8.31
C GLY A 68 -8.69 54.08 -9.36
N GLU A 69 -9.92 54.04 -9.92
CA GLU A 69 -10.39 55.03 -10.88
C GLU A 69 -11.27 56.14 -10.25
N ILE A 70 -11.22 57.35 -10.83
CA ILE A 70 -11.96 58.52 -10.36
C ILE A 70 -13.23 58.78 -11.19
N ASP A 71 -14.40 58.85 -10.51
CA ASP A 71 -15.67 59.25 -11.15
C ASP A 71 -16.04 60.69 -10.77
N PHE A 72 -16.20 61.55 -11.78
CA PHE A 72 -16.70 62.93 -11.67
C PHE A 72 -18.23 63.04 -11.82
N THR A 73 -18.86 62.01 -12.41
CA THR A 73 -20.29 61.92 -12.70
C THR A 73 -21.09 61.22 -11.58
N TRP A 74 -20.40 60.63 -10.60
CA TRP A 74 -21.01 59.97 -9.44
C TRP A 74 -22.04 60.85 -8.73
N SER A 75 -21.66 62.10 -8.42
CA SER A 75 -22.54 63.10 -7.80
C SER A 75 -23.64 63.64 -8.74
N GLU A 76 -23.72 63.17 -9.99
CA GLU A 76 -24.84 63.41 -10.91
C GLU A 76 -25.92 62.33 -10.74
N ARG A 77 -25.53 61.05 -10.60
CA ARG A 77 -26.43 59.90 -10.36
C ARG A 77 -26.86 59.78 -8.89
N TYR A 78 -25.91 59.93 -7.97
CA TYR A 78 -26.09 59.74 -6.53
C TYR A 78 -26.06 61.04 -5.73
N GLN A 79 -26.65 61.00 -4.53
CA GLN A 79 -26.58 62.07 -3.53
C GLN A 79 -26.27 61.47 -2.14
N LEU A 80 -25.66 62.24 -1.25
CA LEU A 80 -25.51 61.81 0.14
C LEU A 80 -26.83 62.01 0.90
N SER A 81 -27.18 61.03 1.74
CA SER A 81 -28.35 61.06 2.62
C SER A 81 -28.24 62.13 3.71
N LYS A 82 -29.27 62.23 4.56
CA LYS A 82 -29.28 63.11 5.73
C LYS A 82 -28.15 62.85 6.73
N ASP A 83 -27.59 61.63 6.75
CA ASP A 83 -26.41 61.29 7.57
C ASP A 83 -25.09 61.88 7.05
N SER A 84 -25.07 62.41 5.82
CA SER A 84 -23.88 62.86 5.09
C SER A 84 -22.78 61.80 4.87
N MET A 85 -23.12 60.51 5.01
CA MET A 85 -22.19 59.37 4.92
C MET A 85 -22.68 58.26 3.98
N THR A 86 -23.98 58.04 3.85
CA THR A 86 -24.58 57.01 2.98
C THR A 86 -25.02 57.62 1.66
N TRP A 87 -24.76 56.93 0.54
CA TRP A 87 -25.19 57.36 -0.79
C TRP A 87 -26.57 56.79 -1.16
N GLU A 88 -27.43 57.65 -1.73
CA GLU A 88 -28.76 57.33 -2.23
C GLU A 88 -28.84 57.68 -3.72
N LEU A 89 -29.48 56.84 -4.54
CA LEU A 89 -29.74 57.14 -5.95
C LEU A 89 -30.74 58.30 -6.06
N LYS A 90 -30.51 59.26 -6.95
CA LYS A 90 -31.44 60.38 -7.12
C LYS A 90 -32.75 59.94 -7.79
N PRO A 91 -33.92 60.45 -7.36
CA PRO A 91 -35.19 60.15 -8.02
C PRO A 91 -35.17 60.52 -9.51
N GLY A 92 -35.32 59.52 -10.38
CA GLY A 92 -35.33 59.68 -11.84
C GLY A 92 -33.96 59.57 -12.52
N ALA A 93 -32.86 59.35 -11.78
CA ALA A 93 -31.61 58.87 -12.38
C ALA A 93 -31.73 57.36 -12.65
N ALA A 94 -31.51 56.94 -13.90
CA ALA A 94 -31.24 55.54 -14.21
C ALA A 94 -29.71 55.31 -14.11
N PRO A 95 -29.24 54.17 -13.59
CA PRO A 95 -27.87 53.76 -13.81
C PRO A 95 -27.70 53.43 -15.31
N ASP A 96 -26.66 53.98 -15.94
CA ASP A 96 -26.29 53.60 -17.30
C ASP A 96 -25.64 52.21 -17.26
N ASN A 97 -26.43 51.17 -17.58
CA ASN A 97 -25.92 49.81 -17.81
C ASN A 97 -25.09 49.71 -19.12
N ALA A 98 -24.41 50.79 -19.51
CA ALA A 98 -23.69 50.94 -20.78
C ALA A 98 -22.40 50.10 -20.87
N HIS A 99 -21.93 49.54 -19.75
CA HIS A 99 -20.83 48.58 -19.72
C HIS A 99 -21.26 47.12 -19.79
N TYR A 100 -22.56 46.81 -19.67
CA TYR A 100 -23.10 45.52 -20.07
C TYR A 100 -23.28 45.51 -21.60
N GLN A 101 -22.18 45.31 -22.32
CA GLN A 101 -22.26 44.43 -23.49
C GLN A 101 -22.82 43.09 -22.99
N GLY A 102 -23.68 42.46 -23.80
CA GLY A 102 -24.50 41.32 -23.34
C GLY A 102 -23.67 40.33 -22.54
N ASN A 103 -24.11 40.02 -21.32
CA ASN A 103 -23.39 39.14 -20.40
C ASN A 103 -23.56 37.71 -20.91
N THR A 104 -22.92 37.41 -22.02
CA THR A 104 -22.87 36.11 -22.67
C THR A 104 -21.43 35.66 -22.68
N ASN A 105 -21.18 34.38 -22.42
CA ASN A 105 -19.82 33.85 -22.53
C ASN A 105 -19.32 33.89 -23.99
N VAL A 106 -18.08 33.45 -24.23
CA VAL A 106 -17.46 33.46 -25.58
C VAL A 106 -18.21 32.62 -26.64
N ASN A 107 -19.18 31.78 -26.22
CA ASN A 107 -20.03 30.98 -27.11
C ASN A 107 -21.40 31.65 -27.39
N GLY A 108 -21.76 32.71 -26.64
CA GLY A 108 -23.06 33.39 -26.75
C GLY A 108 -24.13 32.96 -25.72
N GLU A 109 -23.76 32.19 -24.70
CA GLU A 109 -24.68 31.64 -23.68
C GLU A 109 -24.86 32.63 -22.52
N ASP A 110 -26.10 32.89 -22.06
CA ASP A 110 -26.41 33.94 -21.07
C ASP A 110 -25.83 33.61 -19.68
N MET A 111 -24.97 34.50 -19.20
CA MET A 111 -24.29 34.38 -17.92
C MET A 111 -25.22 34.45 -16.72
N THR A 112 -26.46 34.97 -16.86
CA THR A 112 -27.45 34.89 -15.78
C THR A 112 -27.95 33.47 -15.57
N GLU A 113 -28.19 32.71 -16.65
CA GLU A 113 -28.47 31.27 -16.57
C GLU A 113 -27.24 30.50 -16.04
N ILE A 114 -26.02 30.90 -16.40
CA ILE A 114 -24.78 30.28 -15.88
C ILE A 114 -24.58 30.58 -14.38
N GLU A 115 -24.87 31.79 -13.91
CA GLU A 115 -24.79 32.18 -12.49
C GLU A 115 -25.86 31.49 -11.63
N GLU A 116 -27.07 31.28 -12.14
CA GLU A 116 -28.11 30.49 -11.46
C GLU A 116 -27.73 28.99 -11.36
N ASN A 117 -27.02 28.45 -12.36
CA ASN A 117 -26.50 27.09 -12.34
C ASN A 117 -25.14 26.94 -11.61
N MET A 118 -24.53 28.01 -11.11
CA MET A 118 -23.22 27.95 -10.47
C MET A 118 -23.29 27.37 -9.04
N LEU A 119 -22.52 26.30 -8.80
CA LEU A 119 -22.41 25.66 -7.49
C LEU A 119 -21.31 26.34 -6.63
N LEU A 120 -21.70 26.80 -5.44
CA LEU A 120 -20.86 27.51 -4.49
C LEU A 120 -20.18 26.54 -3.51
N PRO A 121 -18.86 26.67 -3.24
CA PRO A 121 -18.15 25.78 -2.33
C PRO A 121 -18.56 25.99 -0.86
N ILE A 122 -18.86 24.89 -0.18
CA ILE A 122 -19.19 24.85 1.25
C ILE A 122 -17.94 25.06 2.13
N SER A 123 -16.75 24.70 1.65
CA SER A 123 -15.49 24.83 2.40
C SER A 123 -15.17 26.25 2.88
N GLY A 124 -15.61 27.28 2.14
CA GLY A 124 -15.44 28.69 2.52
C GLY A 124 -16.49 29.23 3.49
N GLN A 125 -17.47 28.43 3.92
CA GLN A 125 -18.56 28.86 4.80
C GLN A 125 -18.20 28.70 6.28
N GLU A 126 -18.97 29.35 7.17
CA GLU A 126 -18.80 29.18 8.62
C GLU A 126 -19.06 27.72 9.06
N LEU A 127 -18.34 27.25 10.08
CA LEU A 127 -18.42 25.87 10.57
C LEU A 127 -19.85 25.35 10.83
N PRO A 128 -20.81 26.12 11.41
CA PRO A 128 -22.18 25.63 11.56
C PRO A 128 -22.92 25.37 10.25
N ILE A 129 -22.62 26.14 9.19
CA ILE A 129 -23.19 25.94 7.85
C ILE A 129 -22.50 24.78 7.14
N ARG A 130 -21.17 24.65 7.30
CA ARG A 130 -20.41 23.46 6.87
C ARG A 130 -20.97 22.18 7.51
N TRP A 131 -21.29 22.21 8.82
CA TRP A 131 -21.90 21.10 9.56
C TRP A 131 -23.30 20.76 9.02
N LEU A 132 -24.18 21.77 8.90
CA LEU A 132 -25.55 21.59 8.38
C LEU A 132 -25.55 21.00 6.97
N ALA A 133 -24.66 21.45 6.08
CA ALA A 133 -24.55 20.91 4.73
C ALA A 133 -24.20 19.41 4.70
N GLN A 134 -23.62 18.84 5.76
CA GLN A 134 -23.36 17.40 5.86
C GLN A 134 -24.46 16.61 6.59
N HIS A 135 -25.35 17.29 7.33
CA HIS A 135 -26.33 16.64 8.20
C HIS A 135 -27.36 15.86 7.36
N GLY A 136 -27.53 14.58 7.68
CA GLY A 136 -28.41 13.68 6.90
C GLY A 136 -27.96 13.36 5.47
N SER A 137 -26.83 13.87 4.97
CA SER A 137 -26.37 13.61 3.60
C SER A 137 -25.60 12.29 3.49
N GLU A 138 -25.92 11.49 2.48
CA GLU A 138 -25.21 10.23 2.18
C GLU A 138 -23.78 10.46 1.67
N LYS A 139 -23.62 11.44 0.76
CA LYS A 139 -22.35 11.82 0.11
C LYS A 139 -21.82 13.13 0.73
N PRO A 140 -20.50 13.39 0.82
CA PRO A 140 -19.96 14.66 1.31
C PRO A 140 -20.39 15.84 0.41
N VAL A 141 -21.05 16.84 0.99
CA VAL A 141 -21.55 18.02 0.26
C VAL A 141 -20.43 19.06 0.20
N THR A 142 -19.70 19.07 -0.91
CA THR A 142 -18.59 20.00 -1.16
C THR A 142 -19.05 21.34 -1.73
N HIS A 143 -20.16 21.35 -2.49
CA HIS A 143 -20.76 22.53 -3.11
C HIS A 143 -22.29 22.46 -3.04
N VAL A 144 -22.96 23.61 -3.13
CA VAL A 144 -24.43 23.75 -3.17
C VAL A 144 -24.84 24.83 -4.17
N SER A 145 -26.08 24.82 -4.66
CA SER A 145 -26.62 25.98 -5.41
C SER A 145 -26.74 27.22 -4.52
N ARG A 146 -26.88 28.40 -5.13
CA ARG A 146 -27.08 29.67 -4.42
C ARG A 146 -28.27 29.62 -3.46
N ASP A 147 -29.39 29.08 -3.92
CA ASP A 147 -30.61 28.89 -3.12
C ASP A 147 -30.40 27.84 -2.02
N GLY A 148 -29.63 26.78 -2.28
CA GLY A 148 -29.26 25.79 -1.26
C GLY A 148 -28.42 26.39 -0.13
N LEU A 149 -27.47 27.28 -0.46
CA LEU A 149 -26.71 28.02 0.56
C LEU A 149 -27.61 28.96 1.37
N GLN A 150 -28.53 29.67 0.72
CA GLN A 150 -29.49 30.53 1.41
C GLN A 150 -30.44 29.72 2.31
N ALA A 151 -30.89 28.54 1.88
CA ALA A 151 -31.68 27.62 2.70
C ALA A 151 -30.89 27.17 3.95
N LEU A 152 -29.62 26.77 3.81
CA LEU A 152 -28.76 26.40 4.94
C LEU A 152 -28.59 27.54 5.96
N HIS A 153 -28.47 28.79 5.51
CA HIS A 153 -28.41 29.96 6.40
C HIS A 153 -29.72 30.22 7.16
N ILE A 154 -30.87 29.87 6.59
CA ILE A 154 -32.18 29.93 7.26
C ILE A 154 -32.33 28.77 8.25
N ALA A 155 -32.09 27.53 7.77
CA ALA A 155 -32.15 26.29 8.54
C ALA A 155 -31.26 26.30 9.79
N ARG A 156 -30.19 27.09 9.81
CA ARG A 156 -29.31 27.26 10.98
C ARG A 156 -30.04 27.58 12.30
N ALA A 157 -31.18 28.27 12.24
CA ALA A 157 -31.96 28.63 13.43
C ALA A 157 -33.05 27.60 13.80
N GLU A 158 -33.43 26.72 12.88
CA GLU A 158 -34.64 25.89 12.98
C GLU A 158 -34.34 24.38 12.96
N GLU A 159 -33.34 23.95 12.20
CA GLU A 159 -33.00 22.54 11.98
C GLU A 159 -31.81 22.07 12.83
N LEU A 160 -30.78 22.90 13.07
CA LEU A 160 -29.62 22.50 13.87
C LEU A 160 -29.97 22.47 15.37
N PRO A 161 -29.96 21.31 16.05
CA PRO A 161 -30.39 21.23 17.45
C PRO A 161 -29.45 22.03 18.36
N ALA A 162 -30.00 22.87 19.23
CA ALA A 162 -29.24 23.90 19.95
C ALA A 162 -28.04 23.36 20.77
N VAL A 163 -28.14 22.13 21.30
CA VAL A 163 -27.04 21.47 22.02
C VAL A 163 -25.92 21.00 21.07
N THR A 164 -26.26 20.57 19.85
CA THR A 164 -25.30 20.27 18.79
C THR A 164 -24.62 21.55 18.30
N ALA A 165 -25.39 22.62 18.03
CA ALA A 165 -24.86 23.93 17.65
C ALA A 165 -23.87 24.47 18.70
N LEU A 166 -24.17 24.28 19.99
CA LEU A 166 -23.30 24.65 21.10
C LEU A 166 -22.05 23.75 21.19
N ALA A 167 -22.17 22.44 20.96
CA ALA A 167 -21.03 21.51 20.93
C ALA A 167 -20.05 21.83 19.80
N VAL A 168 -20.57 22.08 18.59
CA VAL A 168 -19.79 22.51 17.41
C VAL A 168 -19.06 23.81 17.72
N SER A 169 -19.78 24.81 18.26
CA SER A 169 -19.19 26.09 18.66
C SER A 169 -18.09 25.93 19.72
N HIS A 170 -18.30 25.08 20.74
CA HIS A 170 -17.35 24.81 21.81
C HIS A 170 -16.08 24.04 21.34
N LYS A 171 -16.17 23.31 20.22
CA LYS A 171 -15.03 22.58 19.63
C LYS A 171 -14.53 23.16 18.31
N THR A 172 -14.88 24.42 17.99
CA THR A 172 -14.47 25.10 16.74
C THR A 172 -12.99 24.93 16.41
N SER A 173 -12.07 25.04 17.38
CA SER A 173 -10.62 24.90 17.16
C SER A 173 -10.16 23.49 16.77
N LEU A 174 -10.99 22.45 16.95
CA LEU A 174 -10.74 21.08 16.49
C LEU A 174 -11.50 20.76 15.18
N LEU A 175 -12.61 21.44 14.94
CA LEU A 175 -13.57 21.12 13.88
C LEU A 175 -13.41 21.99 12.62
N ASP A 176 -13.03 23.26 12.79
CA ASP A 176 -12.88 24.21 11.68
C ASP A 176 -11.74 23.85 10.71
N PRO A 177 -10.59 23.28 11.15
CA PRO A 177 -9.53 22.82 10.25
C PRO A 177 -9.87 21.55 9.44
N LEU A 178 -10.96 20.84 9.75
CA LEU A 178 -11.28 19.56 9.10
C LEU A 178 -11.69 19.75 7.64
N GLU A 179 -11.14 18.94 6.73
CA GLU A 179 -11.67 18.85 5.38
C GLU A 179 -13.15 18.47 5.37
N ILE A 180 -13.90 18.90 4.35
CA ILE A 180 -15.32 18.56 4.21
C ILE A 180 -15.55 17.03 4.22
N ARG A 181 -14.61 16.24 3.70
CA ARG A 181 -14.67 14.77 3.72
C ARG A 181 -14.49 14.16 5.12
N GLU A 182 -13.77 14.82 6.03
CA GLU A 182 -13.65 14.40 7.42
C GLU A 182 -14.82 14.89 8.26
N LEU A 183 -15.20 16.15 8.07
CA LEU A 183 -16.37 16.74 8.70
C LEU A 183 -17.64 15.93 8.38
N HIS A 184 -17.84 15.53 7.12
CA HIS A 184 -18.96 14.66 6.70
C HIS A 184 -19.02 13.36 7.49
N LYS A 185 -17.90 12.65 7.63
CA LYS A 185 -17.84 11.40 8.41
C LYS A 185 -18.22 11.65 9.87
N LEU A 186 -17.68 12.70 10.49
CA LEU A 186 -17.97 13.07 11.86
C LEU A 186 -19.45 13.46 12.06
N VAL A 187 -20.04 14.27 11.17
CA VAL A 187 -21.47 14.64 11.24
C VAL A 187 -22.32 13.39 11.13
N ARG A 188 -22.15 12.61 10.06
CA ARG A 188 -22.87 11.35 9.81
C ARG A 188 -22.78 10.36 10.96
N ASP A 189 -21.63 10.25 11.62
CA ASP A 189 -21.44 9.32 12.73
C ASP A 189 -21.90 9.90 14.08
N THR A 190 -21.92 11.24 14.22
CA THR A 190 -22.62 11.94 15.32
C THR A 190 -24.12 11.71 15.24
N ASP A 191 -24.71 11.82 14.05
CA ASP A 191 -26.15 11.63 13.80
C ASP A 191 -26.60 10.20 14.16
N LYS A 192 -25.75 9.19 13.94
CA LYS A 192 -26.00 7.79 14.35
C LYS A 192 -25.95 7.59 15.87
N VAL A 193 -25.02 8.25 16.55
CA VAL A 193 -24.83 8.14 18.02
C VAL A 193 -25.87 8.96 18.78
N PHE A 194 -26.30 10.10 18.23
CA PHE A 194 -27.24 11.02 18.83
C PHE A 194 -28.43 11.32 17.91
N PRO A 195 -29.25 10.31 17.53
CA PRO A 195 -30.39 10.50 16.60
C PRO A 195 -31.51 11.38 17.18
N ASN A 196 -31.51 11.59 18.50
CA ASN A 196 -32.35 12.56 19.20
C ASN A 196 -31.45 13.46 20.07
N PRO A 197 -30.66 14.37 19.47
CA PRO A 197 -29.58 15.05 20.18
C PRO A 197 -30.12 16.02 21.24
N GLY A 198 -31.36 16.52 21.11
CA GLY A 198 -32.02 17.33 22.14
C GLY A 198 -32.24 16.61 23.48
N ASN A 199 -32.18 15.27 23.52
CA ASN A 199 -32.19 14.48 24.75
C ASN A 199 -30.78 14.24 25.33
N SER A 200 -29.73 14.69 24.62
CA SER A 200 -28.33 14.58 25.04
C SER A 200 -27.85 15.87 25.70
N ASN A 201 -26.73 15.81 26.42
CA ASN A 201 -26.09 16.99 26.99
C ASN A 201 -24.82 17.38 26.22
N LEU A 202 -24.43 18.65 26.34
CA LEU A 202 -23.25 19.24 25.69
C LEU A 202 -22.00 18.38 25.91
N GLY A 203 -21.76 17.94 27.14
CA GLY A 203 -20.58 17.15 27.53
C GLY A 203 -20.45 15.86 26.74
N LEU A 204 -21.54 15.09 26.61
CA LEU A 204 -21.57 13.84 25.84
C LEU A 204 -21.20 14.04 24.37
N ILE A 205 -21.80 15.04 23.71
CA ILE A 205 -21.52 15.33 22.30
C ILE A 205 -20.06 15.79 22.14
N THR A 206 -19.58 16.68 23.03
CA THR A 206 -18.17 17.14 22.98
C THR A 206 -17.15 16.04 23.27
N ALA A 207 -17.49 15.08 24.14
CA ALA A 207 -16.64 13.93 24.44
C ALA A 207 -16.61 12.91 23.29
N PHE A 208 -17.72 12.74 22.56
CA PHE A 208 -17.73 11.96 21.33
C PHE A 208 -16.83 12.61 20.27
N PHE A 209 -16.90 13.94 20.08
CA PHE A 209 -16.02 14.64 19.13
C PHE A 209 -14.53 14.44 19.47
N GLU A 210 -14.17 14.52 20.75
CA GLU A 210 -12.78 14.27 21.19
C GLU A 210 -12.36 12.82 20.99
N ALA A 211 -13.19 11.85 21.37
CA ALA A 211 -12.90 10.43 21.17
C ALA A 211 -12.79 10.07 19.68
N TYR A 212 -13.68 10.60 18.83
CA TYR A 212 -13.71 10.32 17.39
C TYR A 212 -12.51 10.93 16.65
N LEU A 213 -12.13 12.17 16.98
CA LEU A 213 -10.99 12.82 16.32
C LEU A 213 -9.65 12.23 16.77
N ASN A 214 -9.52 11.87 18.06
CA ASN A 214 -8.33 11.19 18.60
C ASN A 214 -8.22 9.71 18.18
N ALA A 215 -9.31 9.08 17.73
CA ALA A 215 -9.29 7.71 17.24
C ALA A 215 -8.74 7.63 15.81
N ASP A 216 -7.92 6.60 15.56
CA ASP A 216 -7.43 6.22 14.24
C ASP A 216 -8.57 6.03 13.23
N TYR A 217 -8.28 6.26 11.96
CA TYR A 217 -9.30 6.23 10.89
C TYR A 217 -10.00 4.86 10.77
N THR A 218 -9.32 3.78 11.16
CA THR A 218 -9.84 2.41 11.24
C THR A 218 -10.73 2.18 12.46
N ASP A 219 -10.53 2.92 13.54
CA ASP A 219 -11.24 2.80 14.81
C ASP A 219 -12.48 3.69 14.92
N ARG A 220 -12.52 4.82 14.22
CA ARG A 220 -13.70 5.72 14.17
C ARG A 220 -15.01 4.97 13.91
N GLY A 221 -15.00 3.96 13.04
CA GLY A 221 -16.16 3.11 12.75
C GLY A 221 -16.56 2.13 13.85
N LEU A 222 -15.59 1.62 14.63
CA LEU A 222 -15.84 0.78 15.81
C LEU A 222 -16.31 1.64 17.00
N LEU A 223 -15.64 2.76 17.24
CA LEU A 223 -16.00 3.75 18.27
C LEU A 223 -17.45 4.22 18.11
N THR A 224 -17.88 4.49 16.88
CA THR A 224 -19.27 4.84 16.56
C THR A 224 -20.25 3.75 16.99
N LYS A 225 -19.96 2.46 16.71
CA LYS A 225 -20.81 1.33 17.11
C LYS A 225 -20.90 1.20 18.63
N GLU A 226 -19.79 1.33 19.35
CA GLU A 226 -19.79 1.29 20.81
C GLU A 226 -20.61 2.44 21.40
N TRP A 227 -20.46 3.66 20.88
CA TRP A 227 -21.28 4.79 21.32
C TRP A 227 -22.77 4.61 20.96
N MET A 228 -23.11 3.95 19.85
CA MET A 228 -24.50 3.56 19.55
C MET A 228 -25.06 2.53 20.54
N LYS A 229 -24.28 1.55 21.00
CA LYS A 229 -24.69 0.60 22.07
C LYS A 229 -24.96 1.28 23.41
N GLY A 230 -24.38 2.47 23.64
CA GLY A 230 -24.40 3.17 24.92
C GLY A 230 -23.02 3.29 25.59
N ASN A 231 -22.01 2.58 25.09
CA ASN A 231 -20.67 2.50 25.66
C ASN A 231 -19.89 3.80 25.36
N ARG A 232 -19.58 4.57 26.42
CA ARG A 232 -18.92 5.89 26.32
C ARG A 232 -17.39 5.77 26.33
N VAL A 233 -16.86 4.90 25.47
CA VAL A 233 -15.43 4.60 25.37
C VAL A 233 -14.64 5.78 24.78
N SER A 234 -13.44 6.06 25.31
CA SER A 234 -12.59 7.18 24.84
C SER A 234 -11.69 6.83 23.66
N HIS A 235 -11.45 5.54 23.45
CA HIS A 235 -10.64 4.94 22.39
C HIS A 235 -11.06 3.47 22.23
N ILE A 236 -10.56 2.79 21.19
CA ILE A 236 -10.67 1.34 21.05
C ILE A 236 -9.39 0.69 21.56
N THR A 237 -9.50 -0.35 22.38
CA THR A 237 -8.36 -1.13 22.84
C THR A 237 -7.86 -2.02 21.71
N ARG A 238 -6.60 -1.85 21.28
CA ARG A 238 -5.97 -2.69 20.26
C ARG A 238 -4.98 -3.69 20.89
N THR A 239 -4.85 -4.87 20.29
CA THR A 239 -3.81 -5.86 20.62
C THR A 239 -2.44 -5.40 20.08
N ALA A 240 -1.36 -6.07 20.47
CA ALA A 240 -0.02 -5.81 19.94
C ALA A 240 0.12 -6.07 18.42
N SER A 241 -0.82 -6.80 17.81
CA SER A 241 -0.92 -7.01 16.35
C SER A 241 -1.86 -6.01 15.66
N GLY A 242 -2.36 -5.00 16.37
CA GLY A 242 -3.29 -4.01 15.83
C GLY A 242 -4.72 -4.52 15.63
N ALA A 243 -5.08 -5.72 16.10
CA ALA A 243 -6.47 -6.19 16.09
C ALA A 243 -7.29 -5.53 17.22
N ASN A 244 -8.63 -5.53 17.12
CA ASN A 244 -9.48 -5.11 18.24
C ASN A 244 -9.33 -6.12 19.40
N ALA A 245 -8.95 -5.65 20.60
CA ALA A 245 -8.82 -6.48 21.78
C ALA A 245 -10.17 -6.79 22.45
N GLY A 246 -11.21 -6.01 22.18
CA GLY A 246 -12.52 -6.12 22.82
C GLY A 246 -12.62 -5.31 24.12
N GLY A 247 -13.56 -5.71 24.99
CA GLY A 247 -13.80 -5.10 26.31
C GLY A 247 -14.93 -4.07 26.34
N GLY A 248 -15.66 -3.90 25.24
CA GLY A 248 -16.87 -3.06 25.17
C GLY A 248 -18.17 -3.81 25.49
N ASN A 249 -18.17 -5.14 25.41
CA ASN A 249 -19.37 -5.94 25.62
C ASN A 249 -19.72 -6.08 27.11
N LEU A 250 -21.02 -6.19 27.42
CA LEU A 250 -21.48 -6.60 28.75
C LEU A 250 -21.05 -8.06 28.98
N THR A 251 -20.59 -8.36 30.20
CA THR A 251 -20.19 -9.73 30.58
C THR A 251 -20.83 -10.15 31.90
N ASP A 252 -20.77 -11.44 32.22
CA ASP A 252 -21.19 -12.08 33.48
C ASP A 252 -20.63 -11.44 34.77
N ARG A 253 -19.67 -10.52 34.63
CA ARG A 253 -19.11 -9.67 35.68
C ARG A 253 -20.08 -8.57 36.15
N GLY A 254 -21.18 -8.33 35.42
CA GLY A 254 -22.31 -7.49 35.80
C GLY A 254 -22.32 -6.08 35.19
N GLU A 255 -23.50 -5.45 35.18
CA GLU A 255 -23.69 -4.09 34.65
C GLU A 255 -22.79 -3.07 35.33
N GLY A 256 -22.11 -2.24 34.54
CA GLY A 256 -21.20 -1.21 35.03
C GLY A 256 -19.82 -1.71 35.49
N PHE A 257 -19.54 -3.02 35.43
CA PHE A 257 -18.19 -3.53 35.60
C PHE A 257 -17.32 -3.20 34.37
N VAL A 258 -16.21 -2.51 34.57
CA VAL A 258 -15.24 -2.23 33.50
C VAL A 258 -14.26 -3.39 33.40
N HIS A 259 -14.37 -4.20 32.34
CA HIS A 259 -13.41 -5.27 32.08
C HIS A 259 -12.14 -4.71 31.43
N ASP A 260 -11.01 -4.99 32.05
CA ASP A 260 -9.68 -4.52 31.67
C ASP A 260 -8.62 -5.64 31.78
N LEU A 261 -7.40 -5.37 31.33
CA LEU A 261 -6.25 -6.27 31.44
C LEU A 261 -5.98 -6.75 32.88
N THR A 262 -6.27 -5.93 33.90
CA THR A 262 -6.12 -6.31 35.32
C THR A 262 -7.14 -7.36 35.74
N SER A 263 -8.41 -7.21 35.32
CA SER A 263 -9.47 -8.18 35.59
C SER A 263 -9.30 -9.46 34.76
N LEU A 264 -8.90 -9.37 33.49
CA LEU A 264 -8.52 -10.52 32.66
C LEU A 264 -7.39 -11.33 33.32
N ALA A 265 -6.36 -10.67 33.86
CA ALA A 265 -5.29 -11.34 34.59
C ALA A 265 -5.80 -12.06 35.86
N ARG A 266 -6.81 -11.53 36.56
CA ARG A 266 -7.47 -12.23 37.67
C ARG A 266 -8.28 -13.43 37.22
N ASP A 267 -9.05 -13.31 36.14
CA ASP A 267 -9.86 -14.42 35.63
C ASP A 267 -8.95 -15.57 35.15
N VAL A 268 -7.86 -15.29 34.41
CA VAL A 268 -6.87 -16.30 33.99
C VAL A 268 -6.15 -16.93 35.19
N ALA A 269 -5.72 -16.13 36.19
CA ALA A 269 -5.10 -16.66 37.40
C ALA A 269 -6.06 -17.49 38.26
N THR A 270 -7.37 -17.19 38.20
CA THR A 270 -8.43 -17.99 38.83
C THR A 270 -8.55 -19.36 38.14
N GLY A 271 -8.52 -19.42 36.81
CA GLY A 271 -8.45 -20.68 36.05
C GLY A 271 -7.20 -21.51 36.34
N VAL A 272 -6.03 -20.88 36.55
CA VAL A 272 -4.81 -21.59 36.96
C VAL A 272 -4.92 -22.17 38.37
N LEU A 273 -5.58 -21.47 39.30
CA LEU A 273 -5.89 -22.02 40.62
C LEU A 273 -6.90 -23.19 40.54
N ALA A 274 -7.91 -23.05 39.66
CA ALA A 274 -8.96 -24.03 39.46
C ALA A 274 -8.45 -25.40 38.96
N ARG A 275 -7.27 -25.45 38.32
CA ARG A 275 -6.59 -26.72 37.96
C ARG A 275 -6.25 -27.63 39.15
N SER A 276 -6.23 -27.09 40.37
CA SER A 276 -5.80 -27.81 41.57
C SER A 276 -6.85 -27.89 42.67
N MET A 277 -7.98 -27.18 42.53
CA MET A 277 -9.14 -27.26 43.40
C MET A 277 -10.37 -26.61 42.76
N ASP A 278 -11.55 -27.14 43.05
CA ASP A 278 -12.81 -26.50 42.66
C ASP A 278 -13.10 -25.25 43.51
N LEU A 279 -13.69 -24.23 42.88
CA LEU A 279 -13.88 -22.89 43.45
C LEU A 279 -15.06 -22.18 42.77
N ASP A 280 -15.85 -21.43 43.53
CA ASP A 280 -16.94 -20.63 42.96
C ASP A 280 -16.40 -19.29 42.43
N ILE A 281 -16.50 -19.08 41.12
CA ILE A 281 -15.92 -17.93 40.41
C ILE A 281 -16.68 -16.60 40.64
N TYR A 282 -17.86 -16.65 41.23
CA TYR A 282 -18.66 -15.48 41.59
C TYR A 282 -18.60 -15.20 43.11
N ASN A 283 -18.27 -16.20 43.93
CA ASN A 283 -18.17 -16.11 45.39
C ASN A 283 -16.82 -16.60 45.94
N LEU A 284 -15.72 -16.05 45.43
CA LEU A 284 -14.35 -16.40 45.82
C LEU A 284 -14.07 -16.10 47.31
N HIS A 285 -13.81 -17.15 48.11
CA HIS A 285 -13.38 -16.99 49.50
C HIS A 285 -12.03 -16.23 49.59
N PRO A 286 -11.83 -15.30 50.56
CA PRO A 286 -10.66 -14.39 50.57
C PRO A 286 -9.28 -15.04 50.53
N ALA A 287 -9.15 -16.30 50.98
CA ALA A 287 -7.89 -17.05 50.87
C ALA A 287 -7.52 -17.37 49.41
N HIS A 288 -8.51 -17.66 48.55
CA HIS A 288 -8.29 -17.92 47.13
C HIS A 288 -8.00 -16.62 46.38
N ALA A 289 -8.71 -15.54 46.70
CA ALA A 289 -8.39 -14.20 46.20
C ALA A 289 -6.93 -13.81 46.48
N LYS A 290 -6.43 -14.06 47.71
CA LYS A 290 -5.00 -13.86 48.02
C LYS A 290 -4.08 -14.74 47.16
N ARG A 291 -4.43 -16.01 46.93
CA ARG A 291 -3.61 -16.91 46.09
C ARG A 291 -3.64 -16.53 44.61
N ILE A 292 -4.73 -15.96 44.11
CA ILE A 292 -4.84 -15.39 42.76
C ILE A 292 -3.88 -14.21 42.59
N GLU A 293 -3.84 -13.27 43.53
CA GLU A 293 -2.85 -12.16 43.51
C GLU A 293 -1.40 -12.68 43.58
N GLU A 294 -1.14 -13.75 44.34
CA GLU A 294 0.17 -14.41 44.35
C GLU A 294 0.54 -15.04 43.00
N ILE A 295 -0.39 -15.71 42.32
CA ILE A 295 -0.18 -16.29 40.98
C ILE A 295 0.16 -15.19 39.96
N ILE A 296 -0.56 -14.06 40.02
CA ILE A 296 -0.30 -12.89 39.16
C ILE A 296 1.10 -12.33 39.42
N ALA A 297 1.48 -12.16 40.69
CA ALA A 297 2.80 -11.68 41.09
C ALA A 297 3.94 -12.66 40.80
N GLU A 298 3.68 -13.98 40.81
CA GLU A 298 4.65 -15.00 40.43
C GLU A 298 4.96 -15.02 38.93
N ASN A 299 3.99 -14.65 38.07
CA ASN A 299 4.13 -14.46 36.62
C ASN A 299 4.83 -15.63 35.85
N LYS A 300 4.49 -16.87 36.20
CA LYS A 300 5.05 -18.10 35.60
C LYS A 300 4.04 -18.83 34.70
N PRO A 301 4.48 -19.74 33.82
CA PRO A 301 3.60 -20.72 33.19
C PRO A 301 2.89 -21.59 34.25
N PRO A 302 1.63 -22.03 34.03
CA PRO A 302 0.82 -21.75 32.85
C PRO A 302 0.26 -20.32 32.78
N PHE A 303 0.14 -19.60 33.91
CA PHE A 303 -0.52 -18.29 33.99
C PHE A 303 -0.01 -17.27 32.97
N SER A 304 1.31 -17.06 32.87
CA SER A 304 1.87 -16.08 31.94
C SER A 304 1.52 -16.41 30.49
N VAL A 305 1.66 -17.69 30.08
CA VAL A 305 1.39 -18.15 28.72
C VAL A 305 -0.09 -17.97 28.36
N PHE A 306 -1.02 -18.36 29.23
CA PHE A 306 -2.45 -18.18 28.97
C PHE A 306 -2.85 -16.69 28.96
N ARG A 307 -2.36 -15.89 29.91
CA ARG A 307 -2.63 -14.44 29.94
C ARG A 307 -2.15 -13.78 28.64
N ASP A 308 -0.92 -14.04 28.23
CA ASP A 308 -0.33 -13.39 27.06
C ASP A 308 -1.06 -13.79 25.77
N LYS A 309 -1.70 -14.96 25.74
CA LYS A 309 -2.60 -15.38 24.66
C LYS A 309 -3.94 -14.65 24.65
N PHE A 310 -4.60 -14.49 25.81
CA PHE A 310 -5.81 -13.65 25.88
C PHE A 310 -5.53 -12.17 25.59
N ILE A 311 -4.33 -11.64 25.92
CA ILE A 311 -3.94 -10.27 25.60
C ILE A 311 -3.63 -10.06 24.10
N THR A 312 -3.15 -11.09 23.41
CA THR A 312 -2.76 -10.99 21.98
C THR A 312 -3.84 -11.41 21.01
N MET A 313 -4.85 -12.18 21.44
CA MET A 313 -5.95 -12.60 20.58
C MET A 313 -6.96 -11.47 20.29
N PRO A 314 -7.53 -11.38 19.08
CA PRO A 314 -8.66 -10.52 18.81
C PRO A 314 -9.86 -10.87 19.71
N GLY A 315 -10.54 -9.86 20.25
CA GLY A 315 -11.70 -10.04 21.14
C GLY A 315 -11.38 -10.69 22.50
N GLY A 316 -10.11 -10.81 22.89
CA GLY A 316 -9.70 -11.46 24.15
C GLY A 316 -10.27 -10.84 25.44
N LEU A 317 -10.73 -9.59 25.39
CA LEU A 317 -11.43 -8.88 26.46
C LEU A 317 -12.96 -8.91 26.34
N ASP A 318 -13.55 -9.52 25.31
CA ASP A 318 -15.01 -9.59 25.18
C ASP A 318 -15.63 -10.77 25.98
N TYR A 319 -14.84 -11.83 26.25
CA TYR A 319 -15.28 -13.08 26.88
C TYR A 319 -15.72 -12.95 28.35
N SER A 320 -16.67 -13.81 28.76
CA SER A 320 -17.11 -13.96 30.16
C SER A 320 -15.98 -14.42 31.10
N ARG A 321 -16.15 -14.24 32.43
CA ARG A 321 -15.28 -14.89 33.41
C ARG A 321 -15.41 -16.40 33.31
N ALA A 322 -16.63 -16.92 33.14
CA ALA A 322 -16.88 -18.36 33.06
C ALA A 322 -16.02 -19.05 31.98
N ILE A 323 -16.06 -18.59 30.73
CA ILE A 323 -15.30 -19.22 29.64
C ILE A 323 -13.78 -19.04 29.79
N VAL A 324 -13.32 -17.88 30.30
CA VAL A 324 -11.89 -17.64 30.58
C VAL A 324 -11.39 -18.56 31.69
N VAL A 325 -12.14 -18.75 32.78
CA VAL A 325 -11.76 -19.66 33.86
C VAL A 325 -11.82 -21.12 33.41
N ALA A 326 -12.93 -21.55 32.79
CA ALA A 326 -13.13 -22.94 32.36
C ALA A 326 -12.10 -23.37 31.31
N SER A 327 -11.85 -22.55 30.28
CA SER A 327 -10.86 -22.86 29.25
C SER A 327 -9.45 -22.99 29.82
N VAL A 328 -9.05 -22.13 30.78
CA VAL A 328 -7.74 -22.25 31.45
C VAL A 328 -7.69 -23.45 32.40
N LYS A 329 -8.79 -23.79 33.09
CA LYS A 329 -8.91 -24.93 34.01
C LYS A 329 -8.71 -26.26 33.27
N GLU A 330 -9.49 -26.52 32.24
CA GLU A 330 -9.57 -27.83 31.57
C GLU A 330 -8.49 -28.03 30.47
N ALA A 331 -7.58 -27.07 30.27
CA ALA A 331 -6.56 -27.21 29.24
C ALA A 331 -5.53 -28.31 29.59
N PRO A 332 -5.09 -29.13 28.62
CA PRO A 332 -4.18 -30.26 28.86
C PRO A 332 -2.92 -29.90 29.66
N ILE A 333 -2.57 -30.74 30.62
CA ILE A 333 -1.40 -30.54 31.50
C ILE A 333 -0.12 -30.46 30.66
N GLY A 334 0.64 -29.37 30.78
CA GLY A 334 1.88 -29.14 30.03
C GLY A 334 1.69 -28.50 28.64
N ILE A 335 0.46 -28.15 28.24
CA ILE A 335 0.21 -27.45 26.96
C ILE A 335 0.98 -26.12 26.87
N GLU A 336 1.17 -25.46 28.01
CA GLU A 336 1.95 -24.22 28.14
C GLU A 336 3.44 -24.32 27.74
N VAL A 337 3.98 -25.54 27.54
CA VAL A 337 5.37 -25.74 27.05
C VAL A 337 5.53 -25.32 25.58
N ILE A 338 4.46 -25.39 24.77
CA ILE A 338 4.46 -24.99 23.36
C ILE A 338 3.33 -23.97 23.14
N PRO A 339 3.64 -22.66 23.12
CA PRO A 339 2.62 -21.61 23.02
C PRO A 339 1.74 -21.66 21.76
N ALA A 340 2.14 -22.39 20.70
CA ALA A 340 1.28 -22.62 19.53
C ALA A 340 0.05 -23.48 19.89
N HIS A 341 0.26 -24.59 20.61
CA HIS A 341 -0.82 -25.49 21.03
C HIS A 341 -1.83 -24.79 21.95
N VAL A 342 -1.39 -23.82 22.76
CA VAL A 342 -2.29 -22.98 23.57
C VAL A 342 -3.22 -22.14 22.68
N THR A 343 -2.73 -21.58 21.57
CA THR A 343 -3.59 -20.89 20.58
C THR A 343 -4.56 -21.85 19.92
N GLU A 344 -4.10 -23.01 19.45
CA GLU A 344 -4.97 -24.02 18.81
C GLU A 344 -6.08 -24.51 19.74
N TYR A 345 -5.76 -24.72 21.02
CA TYR A 345 -6.72 -25.12 22.05
C TYR A 345 -7.75 -24.01 22.31
N LEU A 346 -7.32 -22.78 22.58
CA LEU A 346 -8.23 -21.66 22.82
C LEU A 346 -9.15 -21.40 21.60
N ASN A 347 -8.63 -21.50 20.38
CA ASN A 347 -9.43 -21.35 19.16
C ASN A 347 -10.51 -22.45 18.98
N LYS A 348 -10.36 -23.60 19.64
CA LYS A 348 -11.35 -24.69 19.65
C LYS A 348 -12.41 -24.54 20.74
N VAL A 349 -12.02 -24.09 21.95
CA VAL A 349 -12.90 -24.06 23.14
C VAL A 349 -13.52 -22.69 23.45
N LEU A 350 -13.02 -21.59 22.89
CA LEU A 350 -13.65 -20.27 23.04
C LEU A 350 -14.80 -20.14 22.04
N THR A 351 -15.90 -20.83 22.36
CA THR A 351 -17.10 -20.96 21.51
C THR A 351 -18.23 -20.01 21.91
N GLU A 352 -18.07 -19.28 23.01
CA GLU A 352 -19.08 -18.39 23.60
C GLU A 352 -19.46 -17.23 22.67
N THR A 353 -20.78 -16.97 22.56
CA THR A 353 -21.36 -15.89 21.76
C THR A 353 -22.22 -14.90 22.56
N ASP A 354 -22.77 -15.31 23.71
CA ASP A 354 -23.29 -14.41 24.74
C ASP A 354 -22.32 -14.40 25.93
N HIS A 355 -21.63 -13.28 26.11
CA HIS A 355 -20.66 -13.09 27.18
C HIS A 355 -21.31 -12.62 28.50
N ALA A 356 -22.53 -12.10 28.43
CA ALA A 356 -23.31 -11.64 29.58
C ALA A 356 -24.06 -12.79 30.26
N ASN A 357 -24.56 -13.74 29.47
CA ASN A 357 -25.24 -14.95 29.93
C ASN A 357 -24.49 -16.20 29.41
N PRO A 358 -23.29 -16.51 29.96
CA PRO A 358 -22.52 -17.69 29.56
C PRO A 358 -23.31 -18.99 29.77
N ASP A 359 -23.01 -20.00 28.96
CA ASP A 359 -23.70 -21.29 29.00
C ASP A 359 -23.59 -21.93 30.41
N PRO A 360 -24.71 -22.45 30.98
CA PRO A 360 -24.70 -23.11 32.29
C PRO A 360 -23.67 -24.23 32.45
N GLU A 361 -23.35 -25.00 31.39
CA GLU A 361 -22.32 -26.03 31.46
C GLU A 361 -20.91 -25.42 31.61
N ILE A 362 -20.62 -24.33 30.88
CA ILE A 362 -19.37 -23.56 31.03
C ILE A 362 -19.27 -22.96 32.44
N VAL A 363 -20.39 -22.43 32.97
CA VAL A 363 -20.46 -21.90 34.34
C VAL A 363 -20.18 -22.99 35.38
N ASP A 364 -20.74 -24.19 35.22
CA ASP A 364 -20.57 -25.27 36.19
C ASP A 364 -19.19 -25.95 36.05
N ILE A 365 -18.56 -26.00 34.88
CA ILE A 365 -17.14 -26.38 34.72
C ILE A 365 -16.25 -25.35 35.43
N ALA A 366 -16.45 -24.05 35.18
CA ALA A 366 -15.70 -22.97 35.81
C ALA A 366 -15.84 -22.98 37.35
N CYS A 367 -17.05 -23.21 37.86
CA CYS A 367 -17.33 -23.33 39.29
C CYS A 367 -16.88 -24.66 39.91
N GLY A 368 -16.44 -25.64 39.12
CA GLY A 368 -16.09 -26.97 39.62
C GLY A 368 -17.25 -27.80 40.16
N ARG A 369 -18.45 -27.56 39.61
CA ARG A 369 -19.66 -28.36 39.83
C ARG A 369 -19.82 -29.44 38.76
N SER A 370 -19.22 -29.23 37.58
CA SER A 370 -19.07 -30.22 36.51
C SER A 370 -17.61 -30.61 36.31
N SER A 371 -17.40 -31.81 35.79
CA SER A 371 -16.12 -32.32 35.27
C SER A 371 -16.24 -32.75 33.80
N ALA A 372 -17.21 -32.18 33.08
CA ALA A 372 -17.33 -32.33 31.63
C ALA A 372 -16.13 -31.64 30.94
N PRO A 373 -15.62 -32.20 29.83
CA PRO A 373 -14.60 -31.52 29.04
C PRO A 373 -15.18 -30.26 28.39
N MET A 374 -14.35 -29.26 28.15
CA MET A 374 -14.76 -28.05 27.42
C MET A 374 -15.44 -28.39 26.08
N PRO A 375 -16.65 -27.85 25.82
CA PRO A 375 -17.26 -27.81 24.49
C PRO A 375 -16.29 -27.29 23.43
N GLN A 376 -16.42 -27.81 22.20
CA GLN A 376 -15.55 -27.47 21.07
C GLN A 376 -16.39 -27.10 19.85
N ARG A 377 -15.86 -26.22 18.99
CA ARG A 377 -16.48 -25.91 17.68
C ARG A 377 -16.62 -27.20 16.86
N VAL A 378 -17.87 -27.53 16.50
CA VAL A 378 -18.17 -28.60 15.55
C VAL A 378 -17.84 -28.11 14.15
N THR A 379 -16.84 -28.69 13.51
CA THR A 379 -16.62 -28.56 12.07
C THR A 379 -17.57 -29.53 11.34
N GLU A 380 -18.65 -29.02 10.76
CA GLU A 380 -19.62 -29.82 10.03
C GLU A 380 -19.12 -30.23 8.64
N GLU A 381 -18.23 -31.22 8.59
CA GLU A 381 -18.08 -32.03 7.38
C GLU A 381 -19.19 -33.09 7.33
N GLY A 382 -20.23 -32.80 6.56
CA GLY A 382 -21.15 -33.83 6.06
C GLY A 382 -22.48 -33.98 6.79
N LYS A 383 -23.32 -32.93 6.76
CA LYS A 383 -24.79 -33.06 6.71
C LYS A 383 -25.42 -31.86 6.01
N GLN A 384 -26.21 -32.13 4.98
CA GLN A 384 -27.31 -31.24 4.59
C GLN A 384 -28.54 -31.69 5.37
N ASP A 385 -29.22 -30.77 6.05
CA ASP A 385 -30.67 -30.77 6.29
C ASP A 385 -31.02 -29.40 6.92
N ASP A 386 -31.61 -28.49 6.13
CA ASP A 386 -32.04 -27.17 6.59
C ASP A 386 -33.31 -27.27 7.46
N GLU A 387 -33.20 -27.03 8.78
CA GLU A 387 -34.32 -26.53 9.60
C GLU A 387 -33.99 -25.12 10.14
N GLU A 388 -34.21 -24.11 9.30
CA GLU A 388 -34.36 -22.73 9.76
C GLU A 388 -35.49 -22.65 10.81
N LYS A 389 -35.19 -22.16 12.02
CA LYS A 389 -36.17 -22.01 13.10
C LYS A 389 -36.25 -20.55 13.58
N PRO A 390 -37.43 -19.92 13.56
CA PRO A 390 -37.54 -18.47 13.50
C PRO A 390 -37.38 -17.75 14.85
N GLN A 391 -37.10 -16.45 14.77
CA GLN A 391 -37.08 -15.53 15.92
C GLN A 391 -38.44 -15.48 16.65
N PRO A 392 -38.46 -15.41 17.99
CA PRO A 392 -39.69 -15.17 18.74
C PRO A 392 -40.13 -13.71 18.66
N SER A 393 -41.43 -13.49 18.47
CA SER A 393 -42.10 -12.18 18.60
C SER A 393 -42.69 -12.01 20.02
N GLU A 394 -42.98 -10.76 20.41
CA GLU A 394 -43.35 -10.41 21.78
C GLU A 394 -44.75 -10.88 22.25
N THR A 395 -44.92 -10.96 23.59
CA THR A 395 -46.19 -10.97 24.37
C THR A 395 -47.15 -12.19 24.21
N THR A 396 -47.95 -12.59 25.22
CA THR A 396 -48.31 -11.95 26.51
C THR A 396 -48.65 -12.99 27.61
N ALA A 397 -48.16 -12.76 28.85
CA ALA A 397 -48.76 -12.94 30.20
C ALA A 397 -49.65 -14.16 30.64
N VAL A 398 -49.68 -14.35 31.98
CA VAL A 398 -50.70 -15.02 32.84
C VAL A 398 -50.45 -16.49 33.29
N GLU A 399 -49.83 -16.59 34.48
CA GLU A 399 -50.21 -17.38 35.69
C GLU A 399 -50.28 -18.94 35.79
N GLN A 400 -49.65 -19.40 36.88
CA GLN A 400 -50.06 -20.48 37.82
C GLN A 400 -50.06 -21.97 37.40
N GLY A 401 -49.60 -22.84 38.32
CA GLY A 401 -49.71 -24.30 38.25
C GLY A 401 -48.76 -25.04 39.21
N GLU A 402 -49.24 -25.43 40.40
CA GLU A 402 -48.44 -26.14 41.42
C GLU A 402 -48.50 -27.68 41.31
N ALA A 403 -47.33 -28.31 41.47
CA ALA A 403 -47.04 -29.46 42.35
C ALA A 403 -47.51 -30.91 42.03
N GLU A 404 -46.93 -31.80 42.86
CA GLU A 404 -47.25 -33.21 43.20
C GLU A 404 -46.88 -34.37 42.24
N THR A 405 -45.63 -34.82 42.39
CA THR A 405 -45.21 -36.20 42.73
C THR A 405 -46.20 -37.37 42.64
N MET A 406 -45.74 -38.52 42.11
CA MET A 406 -46.04 -39.83 42.70
C MET A 406 -44.92 -40.88 42.51
N GLU A 407 -44.29 -41.25 43.64
CA GLU A 407 -43.38 -42.39 43.89
C GLU A 407 -44.17 -43.56 44.57
N PRO A 408 -43.57 -44.66 45.12
CA PRO A 408 -42.18 -45.19 45.12
C PRO A 408 -42.13 -46.58 44.39
N ASP A 409 -41.53 -47.73 44.78
CA ASP A 409 -40.84 -48.24 46.00
C ASP A 409 -40.03 -49.54 45.73
N ALA A 410 -39.14 -49.91 46.67
CA ALA A 410 -38.65 -51.26 47.02
C ALA A 410 -37.84 -52.09 45.99
N THR A 411 -36.76 -52.82 46.32
CA THR A 411 -36.04 -53.14 47.60
C THR A 411 -34.61 -53.66 47.24
N GLU A 412 -33.60 -53.82 48.12
CA GLU A 412 -33.50 -53.75 49.59
C GLU A 412 -32.13 -53.15 50.07
N HIS A 413 -31.74 -53.42 51.32
CA HIS A 413 -30.72 -52.78 52.16
C HIS A 413 -29.20 -52.96 51.86
N HIS A 414 -28.43 -52.03 52.43
CA HIS A 414 -26.99 -52.06 52.75
C HIS A 414 -26.62 -53.05 53.88
N GLN A 415 -25.32 -53.38 54.00
CA GLN A 415 -24.59 -53.14 55.25
C GLN A 415 -23.06 -53.01 55.04
N ASP A 416 -22.41 -52.14 55.82
CA ASP A 416 -20.97 -51.82 55.71
C ASP A 416 -20.04 -52.83 56.39
N THR A 417 -18.82 -53.00 55.88
CA THR A 417 -17.65 -53.31 56.75
C THR A 417 -16.32 -52.86 56.11
N GLN A 418 -15.58 -51.99 56.83
CA GLN A 418 -14.13 -51.81 56.72
C GLN A 418 -13.46 -52.34 58.01
N PRO A 419 -12.12 -52.52 58.09
CA PRO A 419 -11.07 -52.35 57.06
C PRO A 419 -10.17 -53.61 56.88
N LEU A 420 -9.19 -53.56 55.96
CA LEU A 420 -7.75 -53.75 56.29
C LEU A 420 -6.82 -53.56 55.06
N ASP A 421 -5.66 -52.98 55.35
CA ASP A 421 -4.35 -52.98 54.68
C ASP A 421 -4.20 -52.90 53.14
N ALA A 422 -3.44 -51.88 52.72
CA ALA A 422 -2.79 -51.79 51.43
C ALA A 422 -1.30 -52.20 51.54
N GLN A 423 -0.75 -52.85 50.49
CA GLN A 423 0.59 -52.52 49.98
C GLN A 423 0.92 -53.15 48.62
N SER A 424 1.84 -52.48 47.91
CA SER A 424 2.65 -52.96 46.77
C SER A 424 1.96 -53.39 45.46
N GLN A 425 1.70 -52.43 44.55
CA GLN A 425 1.82 -52.71 43.10
C GLN A 425 2.17 -51.52 42.17
N VAL A 426 2.65 -50.37 42.67
CA VAL A 426 2.94 -49.18 41.83
C VAL A 426 4.45 -48.97 41.54
N ASN A 427 5.35 -49.29 42.48
CA ASN A 427 6.78 -48.92 42.39
C ASN A 427 7.63 -49.72 41.36
N SER A 428 7.03 -50.50 40.45
CA SER A 428 7.80 -51.33 39.49
C SER A 428 8.18 -50.63 38.19
N VAL A 429 7.54 -49.50 37.85
CA VAL A 429 7.75 -48.82 36.54
C VAL A 429 8.78 -47.70 36.68
N ASP A 430 8.63 -46.81 37.66
CA ASP A 430 9.57 -45.71 37.90
C ASP A 430 11.00 -46.18 38.16
N ALA A 431 11.17 -47.30 38.87
CA ALA A 431 12.48 -47.91 39.12
C ALA A 431 13.21 -48.23 37.81
N LYS A 432 12.54 -48.93 36.88
CA LYS A 432 13.09 -49.23 35.55
C LYS A 432 13.36 -47.97 34.73
N TYR A 433 12.50 -46.96 34.84
CA TYR A 433 12.66 -45.71 34.09
C TYR A 433 13.87 -44.89 34.57
N GLN A 434 14.18 -44.93 35.86
CA GLN A 434 15.39 -44.31 36.41
C GLN A 434 16.66 -45.12 36.09
N GLU A 435 16.59 -46.44 36.14
CA GLU A 435 17.69 -47.35 35.82
C GLU A 435 18.15 -47.20 34.35
N LEU A 436 17.20 -47.21 33.41
CA LEU A 436 17.45 -46.98 31.98
C LEU A 436 18.03 -45.58 31.69
N ARG A 437 17.60 -44.57 32.46
CA ARG A 437 18.12 -43.20 32.36
C ARG A 437 19.55 -43.06 32.88
N ALA A 438 19.95 -43.88 33.85
CA ALA A 438 21.31 -43.95 34.35
C ALA A 438 22.25 -44.67 33.35
N GLU A 439 21.83 -45.80 32.78
CA GLU A 439 22.59 -46.49 31.71
C GLU A 439 22.84 -45.54 30.52
N LEU A 440 21.80 -44.84 30.05
CA LEU A 440 21.92 -43.94 28.90
C LEU A 440 22.89 -42.76 29.18
N HIS A 441 22.94 -42.25 30.40
CA HIS A 441 23.91 -41.22 30.80
C HIS A 441 25.35 -41.73 30.82
N GLU A 442 25.61 -42.91 31.36
CA GLU A 442 26.98 -43.44 31.46
C GLU A 442 27.46 -44.03 30.12
N ALA A 443 26.56 -44.52 29.26
CA ALA A 443 26.85 -44.82 27.86
C ALA A 443 27.35 -43.57 27.12
N ARG A 444 26.66 -42.42 27.29
CA ARG A 444 27.00 -41.14 26.64
C ARG A 444 28.37 -40.58 27.05
N LYS A 445 28.88 -40.97 28.23
CA LYS A 445 30.21 -40.63 28.76
C LYS A 445 31.36 -41.42 28.13
N ASN A 446 31.07 -42.58 27.54
CA ASN A 446 32.07 -43.54 27.07
C ASN A 446 32.23 -43.56 25.53
N ILE A 447 31.63 -42.60 24.82
CA ILE A 447 31.79 -42.42 23.36
C ILE A 447 33.05 -41.56 23.12
N PRO A 448 34.12 -42.08 22.49
CA PRO A 448 35.28 -41.28 22.10
C PRO A 448 34.97 -40.47 20.84
N SER A 449 35.50 -39.24 20.76
CA SER A 449 35.53 -38.51 19.49
C SER A 449 36.36 -39.26 18.44
N LYS A 450 35.93 -39.21 17.17
CA LYS A 450 36.63 -39.80 16.02
C LYS A 450 36.47 -38.96 14.76
N ASP A 451 37.51 -38.99 13.93
CA ASP A 451 37.71 -38.14 12.76
C ASP A 451 36.90 -38.58 11.50
N PRO A 452 36.72 -37.70 10.49
CA PRO A 452 35.66 -37.87 9.48
C PRO A 452 35.88 -38.92 8.38
N VAL A 453 37.11 -39.42 8.19
CA VAL A 453 37.68 -39.81 6.89
C VAL A 453 37.13 -41.10 6.26
N ASP A 454 36.19 -41.80 6.90
CA ASP A 454 35.59 -43.04 6.38
C ASP A 454 34.09 -42.92 6.05
N ALA A 455 33.44 -41.80 6.40
CA ALA A 455 32.04 -41.55 6.08
C ALA A 455 31.83 -41.27 4.57
N ASP A 456 32.73 -40.51 3.96
CA ASP A 456 32.62 -40.04 2.58
C ASP A 456 32.60 -41.19 1.56
N LYS A 457 33.28 -42.31 1.85
CA LYS A 457 33.28 -43.50 0.99
C LYS A 457 31.95 -44.24 1.00
N LEU A 458 31.27 -44.27 2.15
CA LEU A 458 29.93 -44.85 2.27
C LEU A 458 28.88 -43.92 1.62
N LEU A 459 29.08 -42.60 1.73
CA LEU A 459 28.25 -41.61 1.03
C LEU A 459 28.41 -41.70 -0.49
N ALA A 460 29.63 -41.74 -1.03
CA ALA A 460 29.91 -41.93 -2.46
C ALA A 460 29.28 -43.23 -2.99
N ALA A 461 29.44 -44.35 -2.27
CA ALA A 461 28.80 -45.62 -2.63
C ALA A 461 27.26 -45.54 -2.60
N SER A 462 26.67 -44.76 -1.69
CA SER A 462 25.21 -44.52 -1.63
C SER A 462 24.69 -43.58 -2.73
N ARG A 463 25.55 -42.69 -3.26
CA ARG A 463 25.28 -41.80 -4.40
C ARG A 463 25.41 -42.50 -5.76
N GLY A 464 25.84 -43.77 -5.77
CA GLY A 464 26.03 -44.53 -7.01
C GLY A 464 27.39 -44.32 -7.68
N GLU A 465 28.37 -43.76 -6.98
CA GLU A 465 29.75 -43.63 -7.46
C GLU A 465 30.50 -44.98 -7.30
N PHE A 466 31.50 -45.24 -8.16
CA PHE A 466 32.31 -46.47 -8.05
C PHE A 466 33.39 -46.32 -6.98
N VAL A 467 33.26 -47.05 -5.88
CA VAL A 467 34.20 -47.05 -4.75
C VAL A 467 34.95 -48.37 -4.70
N ASP A 468 36.26 -48.33 -4.96
CA ASP A 468 37.11 -49.53 -5.01
C ASP A 468 37.10 -50.31 -3.68
N GLY A 469 36.91 -51.62 -3.77
CA GLY A 469 36.69 -52.51 -2.62
C GLY A 469 35.28 -52.50 -2.00
N ILE A 470 34.35 -51.64 -2.45
CA ILE A 470 32.94 -51.62 -2.00
C ILE A 470 31.97 -51.91 -3.15
N SER A 471 32.19 -51.34 -4.34
CA SER A 471 31.37 -51.56 -5.54
C SER A 471 31.81 -52.82 -6.31
N ASP A 472 30.86 -53.57 -6.89
CA ASP A 472 31.20 -54.71 -7.77
C ASP A 472 31.80 -54.20 -9.11
N PRO A 473 33.04 -54.59 -9.48
CA PRO A 473 33.68 -54.19 -10.74
C PRO A 473 33.05 -54.79 -12.02
N ASN A 474 32.07 -55.70 -11.88
CA ASN A 474 31.43 -56.42 -12.98
C ASN A 474 29.95 -56.04 -13.19
N ASP A 475 29.42 -55.13 -12.37
CA ASP A 475 28.07 -54.59 -12.53
C ASP A 475 27.94 -53.84 -13.88
N PRO A 476 26.98 -54.20 -14.75
CA PRO A 476 26.86 -53.64 -16.08
C PRO A 476 26.48 -52.15 -16.13
N LYS A 477 26.14 -51.52 -15.00
CA LYS A 477 25.90 -50.06 -14.94
C LYS A 477 27.17 -49.22 -15.16
N TRP A 478 28.36 -49.80 -15.02
CA TRP A 478 29.63 -49.07 -15.15
C TRP A 478 30.11 -48.99 -16.60
N VAL A 479 29.97 -47.81 -17.21
CA VAL A 479 30.46 -47.54 -18.58
C VAL A 479 32.00 -47.48 -18.58
N LYS A 480 32.63 -48.47 -19.22
CA LYS A 480 34.10 -48.53 -19.37
C LYS A 480 34.57 -47.58 -20.48
N GLY A 481 35.10 -46.41 -20.13
CA GLY A 481 35.78 -45.58 -21.13
C GLY A 481 36.23 -44.16 -20.75
N ILE A 482 35.80 -43.60 -19.62
CA ILE A 482 36.08 -42.19 -19.29
C ILE A 482 36.81 -42.09 -17.95
N GLN A 483 38.04 -41.58 -17.95
CA GLN A 483 38.79 -41.20 -16.75
C GLN A 483 38.86 -39.67 -16.68
N THR A 484 38.34 -39.09 -15.59
CA THR A 484 38.65 -37.71 -15.21
C THR A 484 40.14 -37.60 -14.86
N ARG A 485 40.77 -36.48 -15.24
CA ARG A 485 42.19 -36.25 -14.97
C ARG A 485 42.57 -34.76 -14.97
N ASP A 486 42.46 -34.14 -13.80
CA ASP A 486 43.19 -32.91 -13.52
C ASP A 486 44.71 -33.18 -13.49
N CYS A 487 45.50 -32.43 -14.26
CA CYS A 487 46.68 -31.69 -13.79
C CYS A 487 47.57 -31.10 -14.92
N VAL A 488 47.72 -29.76 -14.92
CA VAL A 488 48.91 -28.94 -15.26
C VAL A 488 49.76 -29.29 -16.51
N TYR A 489 49.80 -28.41 -17.53
CA TYR A 489 51.01 -27.64 -17.94
C TYR A 489 50.78 -26.64 -19.10
N GLN A 490 51.78 -25.77 -19.33
CA GLN A 490 51.88 -24.78 -20.41
C GLN A 490 52.39 -25.35 -21.77
N ASN A 491 52.15 -24.59 -22.85
CA ASN A 491 52.81 -24.58 -24.18
C ASN A 491 52.29 -25.54 -25.29
N GLN A 492 51.69 -24.94 -26.32
CA GLN A 492 51.91 -25.07 -27.80
C GLN A 492 52.26 -26.43 -28.47
N PRO A 493 51.91 -26.61 -29.78
CA PRO A 493 50.77 -26.09 -30.53
C PRO A 493 50.12 -27.11 -31.53
N GLU A 494 49.00 -26.69 -32.13
CA GLU A 494 48.49 -26.96 -33.50
C GLU A 494 48.85 -28.21 -34.33
N THR A 495 47.87 -28.69 -35.11
CA THR A 495 48.05 -28.85 -36.58
C THR A 495 46.71 -28.89 -37.34
N GLU A 496 46.65 -28.20 -38.49
CA GLU A 496 45.46 -28.03 -39.33
C GLU A 496 45.00 -29.29 -40.12
N LYS A 497 43.78 -29.24 -40.69
CA LYS A 497 43.57 -29.55 -42.14
C LYS A 497 42.22 -29.12 -42.76
N THR A 498 42.21 -27.88 -43.25
CA THR A 498 41.95 -27.53 -44.67
C THR A 498 40.76 -28.16 -45.44
N SER A 499 39.60 -27.46 -45.41
CA SER A 499 38.82 -26.98 -46.60
C SER A 499 38.29 -28.00 -47.66
N PRO A 500 37.61 -27.62 -48.78
CA PRO A 500 37.06 -26.30 -49.19
C PRO A 500 35.63 -26.31 -49.83
N ASP A 501 35.15 -25.09 -50.16
CA ASP A 501 34.42 -24.68 -51.39
C ASP A 501 32.95 -25.09 -51.69
N MET A 502 32.03 -24.10 -51.82
CA MET A 502 31.59 -23.53 -53.13
C MET A 502 30.31 -22.66 -53.12
N ASN A 503 30.37 -21.54 -53.86
CA ASN A 503 29.30 -20.82 -54.59
C ASN A 503 28.16 -20.04 -53.88
N GLN A 504 28.33 -18.71 -53.93
CA GLN A 504 27.32 -17.65 -54.11
C GLN A 504 26.41 -17.88 -55.36
N PRO A 505 25.26 -17.18 -55.56
CA PRO A 505 25.23 -15.71 -55.72
C PRO A 505 23.96 -14.93 -55.27
N GLU A 506 24.12 -13.60 -55.26
CA GLU A 506 23.09 -12.53 -55.27
C GLU A 506 22.40 -12.42 -56.67
N PRO A 507 21.58 -11.39 -57.04
CA PRO A 507 21.06 -10.22 -56.29
C PRO A 507 19.56 -9.89 -56.57
N VAL A 508 19.06 -8.73 -56.10
CA VAL A 508 18.46 -7.63 -56.92
C VAL A 508 17.91 -6.49 -56.05
N VAL A 509 18.13 -5.23 -56.47
CA VAL A 509 17.57 -4.00 -55.88
C VAL A 509 16.37 -3.51 -56.71
N GLN A 510 15.30 -3.03 -56.07
CA GLN A 510 14.28 -2.15 -56.67
C GLN A 510 13.89 -1.00 -55.71
N GLN A 511 13.18 0.01 -56.24
CA GLN A 511 13.17 1.38 -55.72
C GLN A 511 11.83 1.80 -55.07
N GLU A 512 11.89 2.84 -54.24
CA GLU A 512 10.74 3.53 -53.63
C GLU A 512 9.85 4.27 -54.64
N PRO A 513 8.59 4.55 -54.27
CA PRO A 513 7.88 5.75 -54.73
C PRO A 513 7.29 6.59 -53.56
N GLU A 514 7.37 7.91 -53.69
CA GLU A 514 6.80 8.89 -52.76
C GLU A 514 5.25 8.87 -52.74
N ILE A 515 4.63 9.17 -51.59
CA ILE A 515 3.17 9.35 -51.45
C ILE A 515 2.86 10.63 -50.65
N ALA A 516 1.85 11.40 -51.08
CA ALA A 516 1.55 12.74 -50.60
C ALA A 516 0.62 12.80 -49.37
N CYS A 517 0.60 13.95 -48.68
CA CYS A 517 -0.27 14.21 -47.54
C CYS A 517 -1.75 14.42 -47.95
N ASN A 518 -2.60 13.47 -47.55
CA ASN A 518 -4.04 13.44 -47.88
C ASN A 518 -4.91 14.45 -47.10
N ALA A 519 -4.33 15.32 -46.26
CA ALA A 519 -5.07 16.33 -45.50
C ALA A 519 -5.12 17.73 -46.17
N CYS A 520 -4.10 18.12 -46.94
CA CYS A 520 -3.96 19.49 -47.47
C CYS A 520 -3.44 19.61 -48.92
N GLY A 521 -2.91 18.55 -49.52
CA GLY A 521 -2.75 18.45 -50.98
C GLY A 521 -1.79 19.44 -51.66
N GLN A 522 -0.70 19.85 -51.02
CA GLN A 522 0.41 20.58 -51.65
C GLN A 522 1.71 19.80 -51.63
N THR A 523 2.58 20.05 -52.62
CA THR A 523 3.91 19.44 -52.77
C THR A 523 4.96 20.54 -52.91
N GLY A 524 5.79 20.71 -51.89
CA GLY A 524 6.84 21.74 -51.81
C GLY A 524 7.43 21.77 -50.40
N GLY A 525 8.71 22.12 -50.27
CA GLY A 525 9.42 22.08 -48.99
C GLY A 525 9.06 23.21 -48.02
N ASP A 526 9.46 22.99 -46.76
CA ASP A 526 9.54 23.93 -45.64
C ASP A 526 8.24 24.59 -45.13
N ASN A 527 7.77 24.06 -43.99
CA ASN A 527 6.90 24.69 -42.98
C ASN A 527 5.49 25.15 -43.40
N CYS A 528 4.48 24.39 -42.94
CA CYS A 528 3.09 24.84 -42.84
C CYS A 528 2.76 25.21 -41.37
N PRO A 529 2.64 26.50 -41.00
CA PRO A 529 2.57 26.91 -39.60
C PRO A 529 1.12 27.22 -39.14
N ASP A 530 0.26 26.22 -39.03
CA ASP A 530 -1.10 26.40 -38.47
C ASP A 530 -1.67 25.17 -37.70
N CYS A 531 -0.78 24.29 -37.21
CA CYS A 531 -1.13 23.19 -36.30
C CYS A 531 -0.43 23.41 -34.94
N GLY A 532 -1.03 24.24 -34.10
CA GLY A 532 -0.47 24.62 -32.79
C GLY A 532 -0.35 23.45 -31.81
N ALA A 533 0.73 23.44 -31.01
CA ALA A 533 1.04 22.35 -30.09
C ALA A 533 0.22 22.40 -28.79
N VAL A 534 -0.10 21.22 -28.26
CA VAL A 534 -0.56 20.98 -26.88
C VAL A 534 0.26 19.81 -26.34
N MET A 535 0.83 19.95 -25.14
CA MET A 535 1.70 18.91 -24.52
C MET A 535 0.88 17.73 -23.98
N GLY A 536 1.43 16.51 -23.98
CA GLY A 536 0.66 15.35 -23.51
C GLY A 536 1.32 13.96 -23.48
N ASP A 537 2.65 13.85 -23.40
CA ASP A 537 3.39 12.57 -23.51
C ASP A 537 4.35 12.31 -22.33
N ALA A 538 3.79 11.98 -21.16
CA ALA A 538 4.55 11.52 -20.00
C ALA A 538 5.13 10.11 -20.22
N THR A 539 6.31 10.04 -20.83
CA THR A 539 7.07 8.80 -21.02
C THR A 539 7.71 8.37 -19.69
N TYR A 540 7.29 7.23 -19.15
CA TYR A 540 7.80 6.72 -17.86
C TYR A 540 9.19 6.07 -17.99
N GLN A 541 10.19 6.68 -17.35
CA GLN A 541 11.32 5.97 -16.72
C GLN A 541 11.21 6.15 -15.20
N GLU A 542 11.81 5.24 -14.43
CA GLU A 542 11.73 5.27 -12.98
C GLU A 542 12.68 6.33 -12.38
N THR A 543 12.14 7.28 -11.61
CA THR A 543 12.91 8.15 -10.70
C THR A 543 12.09 8.45 -9.45
N PHE A 544 12.66 8.20 -8.28
CA PHE A 544 12.23 8.77 -7.00
C PHE A 544 13.44 9.46 -6.37
N ASP A 545 13.29 10.75 -6.04
CA ASP A 545 14.07 11.42 -5.00
C ASP A 545 13.36 12.74 -4.63
N GLU A 546 12.90 12.84 -3.38
CA GLU A 546 12.47 14.10 -2.75
C GLU A 546 13.21 14.27 -1.41
N GLU A 547 14.24 15.10 -1.37
CA GLU A 547 14.70 15.70 -0.11
C GLU A 547 14.74 17.24 -0.18
N SER A 548 14.08 17.83 0.80
CA SER A 548 13.97 19.24 1.20
C SER A 548 14.89 20.27 0.53
N GLN A 549 14.28 21.23 -0.19
CA GLN A 549 14.89 22.52 -0.50
C GLN A 549 15.11 23.36 0.77
N VAL A 550 16.19 24.15 0.80
CA VAL A 550 16.42 25.23 1.77
C VAL A 550 16.86 26.49 1.02
N GLU A 551 16.40 27.65 1.49
CA GLU A 551 16.42 28.94 0.78
C GLU A 551 17.80 29.38 0.23
N ALA A 552 17.82 29.79 -1.04
CA ALA A 552 18.84 30.68 -1.61
C ALA A 552 18.17 31.65 -2.60
N LYS A 553 18.68 32.89 -2.70
CA LYS A 553 18.01 34.00 -3.39
C LYS A 553 18.39 34.11 -4.87
N GLU A 554 17.44 34.62 -5.64
CA GLU A 554 17.61 35.17 -6.99
C GLU A 554 18.76 36.19 -7.05
N ASN A 555 19.52 36.17 -8.15
CA ASN A 555 20.10 37.35 -8.80
C ASN A 555 20.16 37.06 -10.31
N ASP A 556 19.77 38.03 -11.13
CA ASP A 556 19.77 37.95 -12.59
C ASP A 556 21.19 38.02 -13.19
N PRO A 557 21.39 37.59 -14.46
CA PRO A 557 22.68 37.58 -15.13
C PRO A 557 23.10 38.94 -15.72
N GLU A 558 24.41 39.14 -15.89
CA GLU A 558 24.97 40.13 -16.82
C GLU A 558 25.64 39.44 -18.01
N GLU A 559 25.64 40.13 -19.16
CA GLU A 559 26.13 39.67 -20.46
C GLU A 559 27.67 39.70 -20.56
N MET A 560 28.27 38.88 -21.44
CA MET A 560 28.75 39.33 -22.76
C MET A 560 29.63 38.31 -23.50
N GLU A 561 29.53 38.39 -24.84
CA GLU A 561 30.53 38.16 -25.91
C GLU A 561 31.81 37.30 -25.64
N GLY A 562 32.20 36.36 -26.51
CA GLY A 562 31.64 35.99 -27.82
C GLY A 562 32.68 35.35 -28.76
N ALA A 563 32.47 35.52 -30.07
CA ALA A 563 33.37 35.23 -31.20
C ALA A 563 33.55 33.78 -31.74
N GLU A 564 33.29 33.66 -33.05
CA GLU A 564 34.06 32.89 -34.05
C GLU A 564 33.93 31.35 -34.15
N HIS A 565 32.84 30.93 -34.81
CA HIS A 565 32.87 30.01 -35.95
C HIS A 565 34.06 30.33 -36.91
N PRO A 566 34.65 29.34 -37.66
CA PRO A 566 33.88 28.60 -38.66
C PRO A 566 34.23 27.12 -38.91
N HIS A 567 33.35 26.49 -39.71
CA HIS A 567 33.50 25.18 -40.32
C HIS A 567 34.72 25.11 -41.27
N ASN A 568 35.19 23.89 -41.54
CA ASN A 568 35.51 23.51 -42.92
C ASN A 568 35.27 22.01 -43.15
N GLU A 569 35.12 21.63 -44.42
CA GLU A 569 34.66 20.31 -44.86
C GLU A 569 35.77 19.44 -45.49
N ASN A 570 35.37 18.21 -45.84
CA ASN A 570 35.80 17.40 -46.99
C ASN A 570 37.00 16.42 -46.90
N ALA A 571 36.65 15.18 -47.23
CA ALA A 571 37.33 14.28 -48.17
C ALA A 571 38.73 13.71 -47.84
N GLY A 572 38.71 12.57 -47.15
CA GLY A 572 39.07 11.26 -47.73
C GLY A 572 40.44 11.05 -48.38
N SER A 573 41.25 10.16 -47.80
CA SER A 573 42.20 9.31 -48.54
C SER A 573 42.63 8.09 -47.73
N ASP A 574 42.66 6.92 -48.37
CA ASP A 574 43.36 5.70 -47.97
C ASP A 574 44.49 5.48 -49.00
N PRO A 575 45.71 5.07 -48.60
CA PRO A 575 46.02 3.64 -48.75
C PRO A 575 47.01 3.05 -47.71
N HIS A 576 46.68 1.85 -47.22
CA HIS A 576 47.58 0.72 -46.91
C HIS A 576 48.87 0.96 -46.07
N ARG A 577 48.94 0.31 -44.90
CA ARG A 577 49.89 -0.81 -44.72
C ARG A 577 49.56 -1.75 -43.55
N ASP A 578 49.95 -3.00 -43.70
CA ASP A 578 49.68 -4.11 -42.79
C ASP A 578 50.48 -4.04 -41.47
N CYS A 579 49.84 -4.45 -40.38
CA CYS A 579 50.43 -5.30 -39.35
C CYS A 579 49.33 -6.23 -38.82
N SER A 580 49.61 -7.53 -38.77
CA SER A 580 48.76 -8.56 -38.16
C SER A 580 48.97 -8.63 -36.65
N ASP A 581 47.91 -8.93 -35.91
CA ASP A 581 47.91 -9.95 -34.84
C ASP A 581 46.46 -10.39 -34.60
N GLU A 582 46.27 -11.58 -34.03
CA GLU A 582 45.01 -12.34 -34.19
C GLU A 582 43.92 -11.95 -33.19
N THR A 583 42.75 -11.57 -33.72
CA THR A 583 41.51 -11.46 -32.94
C THR A 583 40.97 -12.85 -32.61
N GLY A 584 40.74 -13.15 -31.34
CA GLY A 584 40.00 -14.34 -30.93
C GLY A 584 38.60 -14.36 -31.52
N GLU A 585 38.10 -15.56 -31.84
CA GLU A 585 36.78 -15.76 -32.44
C GLU A 585 35.67 -15.27 -31.50
N VAL A 586 35.13 -14.08 -31.79
CA VAL A 586 33.78 -13.73 -31.33
C VAL A 586 32.84 -14.63 -32.12
N ALA A 587 32.23 -15.61 -31.44
CA ALA A 587 31.26 -16.49 -32.07
C ALA A 587 30.10 -15.64 -32.64
N ASP A 588 29.75 -15.87 -33.92
CA ASP A 588 28.59 -15.21 -34.53
C ASP A 588 27.35 -15.42 -33.65
N PRO A 589 26.51 -14.38 -33.46
CA PRO A 589 25.33 -14.49 -32.62
C PRO A 589 24.37 -15.50 -33.24
N VAL A 590 24.30 -16.69 -32.64
CA VAL A 590 23.34 -17.73 -33.02
C VAL A 590 21.94 -17.25 -32.65
N ILE A 591 21.29 -16.58 -33.60
CA ILE A 591 19.86 -16.34 -33.57
C ILE A 591 19.20 -17.71 -33.67
N VAL A 592 18.72 -18.23 -32.54
CA VAL A 592 17.98 -19.49 -32.50
C VAL A 592 16.56 -19.17 -32.98
N GLU A 593 16.37 -19.15 -34.30
CA GLU A 593 15.06 -18.89 -34.92
C GLU A 593 14.04 -20.00 -34.55
N ASP A 594 14.51 -21.24 -34.42
CA ASP A 594 13.75 -22.42 -33.97
C ASP A 594 14.06 -22.77 -32.50
N ILE A 595 13.39 -22.12 -31.53
CA ILE A 595 13.36 -22.58 -30.13
C ILE A 595 12.12 -23.47 -29.91
N GLU A 596 12.34 -24.73 -29.55
CA GLU A 596 11.27 -25.65 -29.14
C GLU A 596 10.81 -25.41 -27.68
N PRO A 597 9.59 -25.80 -27.30
CA PRO A 597 9.17 -25.86 -25.90
C PRO A 597 10.15 -26.65 -25.01
N GLY A 598 10.69 -26.01 -23.97
CA GLY A 598 11.65 -26.63 -23.05
C GLY A 598 12.18 -25.66 -21.99
N ILE A 599 13.16 -26.12 -21.19
CA ILE A 599 13.92 -25.28 -20.25
C ILE A 599 15.39 -25.17 -20.69
N TYR A 600 15.91 -23.95 -20.68
CA TYR A 600 17.23 -23.59 -21.20
C TYR A 600 18.03 -22.79 -20.16
N TYR A 601 19.17 -23.36 -19.75
CA TYR A 601 20.00 -22.84 -18.64
C TYR A 601 21.13 -21.88 -19.07
N GLY A 602 21.27 -21.58 -20.37
CA GLY A 602 22.46 -20.90 -20.91
C GLY A 602 22.19 -19.92 -22.06
N ILE A 603 20.96 -19.41 -22.19
CA ILE A 603 20.64 -18.35 -23.15
C ILE A 603 21.10 -17.01 -22.55
N SER A 604 21.86 -16.20 -23.29
CA SER A 604 22.30 -14.87 -22.82
C SER A 604 21.10 -13.93 -22.58
N ASN A 605 21.29 -12.79 -21.91
CA ASN A 605 20.16 -11.90 -21.67
C ASN A 605 19.69 -11.19 -22.95
N GLU A 606 20.62 -10.85 -23.84
CA GLU A 606 20.33 -10.33 -25.18
C GLU A 606 19.52 -11.34 -25.99
N ASN A 607 19.97 -12.61 -26.04
CA ASN A 607 19.31 -13.67 -26.79
C ASN A 607 17.93 -14.04 -26.21
N TYR A 608 17.74 -13.98 -24.89
CA TYR A 608 16.43 -14.17 -24.27
C TYR A 608 15.45 -13.05 -24.63
N HIS A 609 15.90 -11.79 -24.66
CA HIS A 609 15.04 -10.68 -25.05
C HIS A 609 14.78 -10.64 -26.57
N ALA A 610 15.76 -10.99 -27.40
CA ALA A 610 15.68 -10.94 -28.86
C ALA A 610 15.06 -12.19 -29.52
N GLY A 611 15.03 -13.33 -28.84
CA GLY A 611 14.57 -14.60 -29.41
C GLY A 611 13.07 -14.67 -29.75
N PRO A 612 12.58 -15.84 -30.21
CA PRO A 612 11.15 -16.09 -30.43
C PRO A 612 10.36 -16.14 -29.11
N GLY A 613 9.03 -16.17 -29.21
CA GLY A 613 8.10 -16.34 -28.08
C GLY A 613 7.76 -15.06 -27.31
N VAL A 614 6.63 -15.11 -26.58
CA VAL A 614 6.00 -13.95 -25.93
C VAL A 614 6.24 -13.93 -24.41
N SER A 615 6.72 -12.82 -23.86
CA SER A 615 6.98 -12.66 -22.42
C SER A 615 5.83 -11.97 -21.65
N LYS A 616 5.78 -12.12 -20.31
CA LYS A 616 4.83 -11.38 -19.45
C LYS A 616 4.85 -9.87 -19.70
N SER A 617 6.04 -9.29 -19.84
CA SER A 617 6.24 -7.86 -20.14
C SER A 617 5.68 -7.42 -21.50
N GLN A 618 5.54 -8.33 -22.45
CA GLN A 618 4.88 -8.09 -23.73
C GLN A 618 3.36 -8.31 -23.63
N LEU A 619 2.89 -9.21 -22.77
CA LEU A 619 1.47 -9.33 -22.42
C LEU A 619 0.96 -8.17 -21.52
N ASP A 620 1.85 -7.41 -20.89
CA ASP A 620 1.54 -6.11 -20.29
C ASP A 620 1.23 -5.06 -21.36
N ASP A 621 2.01 -5.00 -22.45
CA ASP A 621 1.76 -4.07 -23.56
C ASP A 621 0.42 -4.38 -24.26
N ILE A 622 0.15 -5.65 -24.56
CA ILE A 622 -1.13 -6.08 -25.16
C ILE A 622 -2.32 -5.77 -24.25
N ALA A 623 -2.17 -5.92 -22.94
CA ALA A 623 -3.23 -5.65 -21.98
C ALA A 623 -3.57 -4.17 -21.84
N ASP A 624 -2.58 -3.28 -21.99
CA ASP A 624 -2.78 -1.84 -21.98
C ASP A 624 -3.32 -1.32 -23.33
N THR A 625 -2.69 -1.69 -24.46
CA THR A 625 -3.18 -1.44 -25.83
C THR A 625 -2.38 -2.26 -26.85
N PRO A 626 -2.98 -3.09 -27.73
CA PRO A 626 -2.26 -3.96 -28.66
C PRO A 626 -1.18 -3.27 -29.52
N ALA A 627 -1.40 -2.04 -29.99
CA ALA A 627 -0.40 -1.29 -30.73
C ALA A 627 0.90 -0.99 -29.94
N LEU A 628 0.87 -1.00 -28.60
CA LEU A 628 2.07 -0.77 -27.77
C LEU A 628 3.10 -1.91 -27.90
N TYR A 629 2.65 -3.13 -28.16
CA TYR A 629 3.51 -4.29 -28.44
C TYR A 629 4.32 -4.10 -29.73
N LEU A 630 3.72 -3.49 -30.75
CA LEU A 630 4.45 -3.10 -31.97
C LEU A 630 5.32 -1.86 -31.72
N TRP A 631 4.81 -0.86 -31.01
CA TRP A 631 5.57 0.36 -30.69
C TRP A 631 6.85 0.03 -29.93
N ARG A 632 6.82 -0.79 -28.86
CA ARG A 632 8.01 -1.13 -28.07
C ARG A 632 9.09 -1.86 -28.88
N LYS A 633 8.72 -2.59 -29.94
CA LYS A 633 9.69 -3.23 -30.86
C LYS A 633 10.33 -2.27 -31.85
N ASN A 634 9.62 -1.21 -32.26
CA ASN A 634 10.01 -0.33 -33.37
C ASN A 634 10.44 1.08 -32.93
N ALA A 635 10.16 1.49 -31.68
CA ALA A 635 10.52 2.79 -31.16
C ALA A 635 12.04 2.90 -30.88
N PRO A 636 12.66 4.06 -31.17
CA PRO A 636 14.09 4.26 -30.90
C PRO A 636 14.37 4.31 -29.39
N VAL A 637 15.38 3.57 -28.95
CA VAL A 637 15.80 3.53 -27.53
C VAL A 637 16.90 4.58 -27.28
N ASP A 638 16.73 5.40 -26.25
CA ASP A 638 17.76 6.33 -25.77
C ASP A 638 18.85 5.58 -24.99
N THR A 639 19.88 5.12 -25.72
CA THR A 639 21.03 4.39 -25.18
C THR A 639 21.95 5.22 -24.28
N THR A 640 21.66 6.51 -24.09
CA THR A 640 22.35 7.37 -23.11
C THR A 640 21.68 7.34 -21.74
N LYS A 641 20.34 7.20 -21.70
CA LYS A 641 19.55 7.15 -20.45
C LYS A 641 19.37 5.76 -19.87
N THR A 642 19.52 4.70 -20.67
CA THR A 642 19.48 3.30 -20.19
C THR A 642 20.73 2.86 -19.44
N LYS A 643 21.78 3.69 -19.38
CA LYS A 643 23.02 3.41 -18.63
C LYS A 643 23.02 3.90 -17.18
N THR A 644 21.91 4.48 -16.72
CA THR A 644 21.71 4.77 -15.30
C THR A 644 21.60 3.43 -14.56
N LEU A 645 22.49 3.20 -13.60
CA LEU A 645 22.48 2.01 -12.75
C LEU A 645 21.18 1.93 -11.96
N ASP A 646 20.36 0.92 -12.24
CA ASP A 646 19.35 0.49 -11.29
C ASP A 646 20.02 -0.30 -10.15
N LEU A 647 19.83 0.20 -8.93
CA LEU A 647 20.24 -0.44 -7.68
C LEU A 647 19.62 -1.84 -7.53
N GLY A 648 18.38 -2.02 -8.02
CA GLY A 648 17.68 -3.29 -8.07
C GLY A 648 18.46 -4.35 -8.84
N THR A 649 18.88 -4.04 -10.07
CA THR A 649 19.66 -4.91 -10.96
C THR A 649 20.98 -5.36 -10.33
N ALA A 650 21.69 -4.46 -9.64
CA ALA A 650 22.92 -4.80 -8.93
C ALA A 650 22.65 -5.67 -7.68
N PHE A 651 21.58 -5.40 -6.93
CA PHE A 651 21.14 -6.22 -5.80
C PHE A 651 20.64 -7.62 -6.24
N HIS A 652 19.92 -7.69 -7.35
CA HIS A 652 19.38 -8.89 -7.97
C HIS A 652 20.50 -9.86 -8.35
N CYS A 653 21.51 -9.39 -9.09
CA CYS A 653 22.74 -10.14 -9.35
C CYS A 653 23.48 -10.54 -8.06
N ARG A 654 23.56 -9.66 -7.04
CA ARG A 654 24.19 -9.99 -5.74
C ARG A 654 23.50 -11.15 -5.02
N VAL A 655 22.18 -11.27 -5.14
CA VAL A 655 21.32 -12.30 -4.51
C VAL A 655 21.35 -13.63 -5.28
N LEU A 656 21.34 -13.58 -6.62
CA LEU A 656 21.22 -14.77 -7.48
C LEU A 656 22.58 -15.35 -7.90
N GLU A 657 23.51 -14.47 -8.26
CA GLU A 657 24.81 -14.80 -8.86
C GLU A 657 25.96 -14.16 -8.06
N PRO A 658 26.14 -14.50 -6.77
CA PRO A 658 27.08 -13.80 -5.89
C PRO A 658 28.55 -13.88 -6.35
N GLU A 659 28.90 -14.84 -7.21
CA GLU A 659 30.22 -14.95 -7.84
C GLU A 659 30.36 -14.00 -9.05
N GLU A 660 29.35 -13.96 -9.94
CA GLU A 660 29.32 -13.06 -11.10
C GLU A 660 29.13 -11.58 -10.74
N PHE A 661 28.63 -11.26 -9.53
CA PHE A 661 28.57 -9.88 -9.05
C PHE A 661 29.93 -9.16 -9.14
N SER A 662 31.04 -9.88 -8.86
CA SER A 662 32.41 -9.34 -8.98
C SER A 662 32.93 -9.29 -10.42
N ASN A 663 32.28 -10.00 -11.34
CA ASN A 663 32.57 -9.96 -12.78
C ASN A 663 31.79 -8.84 -13.48
N ARG A 664 30.54 -8.58 -13.08
CA ARG A 664 29.64 -7.59 -13.69
C ARG A 664 29.80 -6.17 -13.10
N PHE A 665 30.15 -6.06 -11.82
CA PHE A 665 30.21 -4.78 -11.10
C PHE A 665 31.58 -4.46 -10.48
N ILE A 666 31.89 -3.18 -10.35
CA ILE A 666 33.04 -2.66 -9.58
C ILE A 666 32.49 -1.71 -8.50
N VAL A 667 32.80 -1.96 -7.23
CA VAL A 667 32.54 -1.02 -6.13
C VAL A 667 33.66 0.03 -6.11
N ALA A 668 33.31 1.28 -6.38
CA ALA A 668 34.22 2.41 -6.26
C ALA A 668 34.63 2.65 -4.79
N PRO A 669 35.87 3.09 -4.52
CA PRO A 669 36.29 3.50 -3.17
C PRO A 669 35.66 4.85 -2.77
N GLU A 670 35.74 5.20 -1.49
CA GLU A 670 35.21 6.48 -0.97
C GLU A 670 36.07 7.68 -1.42
N PHE A 671 35.60 8.44 -2.40
CA PHE A 671 36.26 9.66 -2.88
C PHE A 671 35.83 10.92 -2.10
N ASN A 672 36.79 11.73 -1.66
CA ASN A 672 36.50 13.01 -1.01
C ASN A 672 36.17 14.11 -2.02
N ARG A 673 34.93 14.07 -2.55
CA ARG A 673 34.33 15.03 -3.50
C ARG A 673 34.37 16.50 -3.04
N ARG A 674 34.73 16.81 -1.79
CA ARG A 674 34.91 18.19 -1.28
C ARG A 674 36.30 18.78 -1.55
N THR A 675 37.25 17.97 -2.03
CA THR A 675 38.61 18.40 -2.40
C THR A 675 38.86 18.23 -3.90
N ASN A 676 39.75 19.05 -4.48
CA ASN A 676 40.12 18.88 -5.88
C ASN A 676 40.84 17.55 -6.13
N ALA A 677 41.73 17.14 -5.21
CA ALA A 677 42.41 15.84 -5.26
C ALA A 677 41.42 14.67 -5.31
N GLY A 678 40.41 14.63 -4.43
CA GLY A 678 39.39 13.58 -4.44
C GLY A 678 38.55 13.54 -5.73
N LYS A 679 38.36 14.67 -6.42
CA LYS A 679 37.71 14.71 -7.75
C LYS A 679 38.64 14.25 -8.88
N GLU A 680 39.94 14.50 -8.75
CA GLU A 680 40.96 14.00 -9.69
C GLU A 680 41.17 12.50 -9.53
N GLU A 681 41.15 11.99 -8.28
CA GLU A 681 41.16 10.55 -7.93
C GLU A 681 39.91 9.83 -8.48
N GLU A 682 38.71 10.37 -8.24
CA GLU A 682 37.45 9.83 -8.77
C GLU A 682 37.45 9.77 -10.30
N LYS A 683 37.92 10.84 -10.96
CA LYS A 683 38.04 10.89 -12.42
C LYS A 683 39.08 9.91 -12.97
N ALA A 684 40.22 9.74 -12.30
CA ALA A 684 41.25 8.79 -12.69
C ALA A 684 40.74 7.34 -12.59
N PHE A 685 40.05 7.01 -11.50
CA PHE A 685 39.44 5.69 -11.29
C PHE A 685 38.35 5.38 -12.33
N LEU A 686 37.49 6.34 -12.68
CA LEU A 686 36.50 6.17 -13.74
C LEU A 686 37.15 5.99 -15.12
N MET A 687 38.28 6.66 -15.39
CA MET A 687 39.05 6.44 -16.63
C MET A 687 39.74 5.06 -16.67
N GLU A 688 40.19 4.54 -15.54
CA GLU A 688 40.74 3.18 -15.43
C GLU A 688 39.63 2.13 -15.65
N CYS A 689 38.51 2.25 -14.93
CA CYS A 689 37.38 1.33 -15.02
C CYS A 689 36.70 1.32 -16.41
N ALA A 690 36.72 2.44 -17.15
CA ALA A 690 36.19 2.52 -18.51
C ALA A 690 36.85 1.55 -19.50
N SER A 691 38.01 0.99 -19.17
CA SER A 691 38.70 -0.05 -19.97
C SER A 691 38.25 -1.50 -19.66
N THR A 692 37.38 -1.70 -18.67
CA THR A 692 37.09 -3.03 -18.09
C THR A 692 35.73 -3.62 -18.49
N GLU A 693 34.90 -2.86 -19.20
CA GLU A 693 33.49 -3.18 -19.56
C GLU A 693 32.53 -3.44 -18.37
N LYS A 694 33.04 -3.46 -17.12
CA LYS A 694 32.24 -3.62 -15.90
C LYS A 694 31.51 -2.33 -15.52
N THR A 695 30.39 -2.49 -14.80
CA THR A 695 29.56 -1.36 -14.37
C THR A 695 30.01 -0.85 -13.00
N VAL A 696 30.33 0.44 -12.89
CA VAL A 696 30.89 1.03 -11.66
C VAL A 696 29.79 1.57 -10.75
N ILE A 697 29.58 0.95 -9.59
CA ILE A 697 28.70 1.42 -8.50
C ILE A 697 29.51 2.19 -7.45
N THR A 698 28.91 3.17 -6.78
CA THR A 698 29.58 3.95 -5.73
C THR A 698 29.82 3.13 -4.46
N ALA A 699 30.73 3.61 -3.59
CA ALA A 699 30.96 3.04 -2.26
C ALA A 699 29.67 2.93 -1.42
N GLU A 700 28.78 3.93 -1.53
CA GLU A 700 27.52 3.98 -0.79
C GLU A 700 26.50 2.96 -1.32
N GLU A 701 26.37 2.84 -2.65
CA GLU A 701 25.52 1.83 -3.28
C GLU A 701 26.01 0.42 -3.01
N GLY A 702 27.32 0.16 -3.11
CA GLY A 702 27.92 -1.13 -2.74
C GLY A 702 27.68 -1.49 -1.27
N ARG A 703 27.85 -0.53 -0.36
CA ARG A 703 27.51 -0.67 1.07
C ARG A 703 26.01 -0.97 1.28
N LYS A 704 25.13 -0.31 0.52
CA LYS A 704 23.67 -0.49 0.57
C LYS A 704 23.26 -1.88 0.08
N ILE A 705 23.76 -2.31 -1.08
CA ILE A 705 23.53 -3.63 -1.66
C ILE A 705 23.95 -4.75 -0.71
N GLU A 706 25.15 -4.67 -0.11
CA GLU A 706 25.60 -5.69 0.83
C GLU A 706 24.76 -5.70 2.13
N LEU A 707 24.34 -4.54 2.65
CA LEU A 707 23.44 -4.49 3.82
C LEU A 707 22.03 -5.03 3.50
N MET A 708 21.52 -4.84 2.29
CA MET A 708 20.28 -5.46 1.83
C MET A 708 20.45 -6.99 1.71
N TYR A 709 21.54 -7.46 1.11
CA TYR A 709 21.86 -8.89 0.97
C TYR A 709 21.97 -9.58 2.34
N GLN A 710 22.72 -8.98 3.28
CA GLN A 710 22.82 -9.50 4.66
C GLN A 710 21.46 -9.45 5.42
N SER A 711 20.53 -8.56 5.03
CA SER A 711 19.18 -8.55 5.58
C SER A 711 18.31 -9.69 5.02
N VAL A 712 18.51 -10.11 3.76
CA VAL A 712 17.92 -11.33 3.20
C VAL A 712 18.45 -12.58 3.91
N MET A 713 19.76 -12.67 4.09
CA MET A 713 20.42 -13.79 4.77
C MET A 713 20.09 -13.88 6.27
N ALA A 714 19.59 -12.80 6.88
CA ALA A 714 19.12 -12.81 8.27
C ALA A 714 17.70 -13.39 8.45
N LEU A 715 16.92 -13.54 7.37
CA LEU A 715 15.60 -14.16 7.36
C LEU A 715 15.75 -15.65 7.00
N PRO A 716 15.41 -16.63 7.88
CA PRO A 716 15.71 -18.04 7.62
C PRO A 716 15.14 -18.62 6.32
N LEU A 717 13.97 -18.16 5.88
CA LEU A 717 13.39 -18.55 4.58
C LEU A 717 14.11 -17.85 3.41
N GLY A 718 14.55 -16.60 3.57
CA GLY A 718 15.34 -15.88 2.57
C GLY A 718 16.71 -16.52 2.36
N GLN A 719 17.41 -16.81 3.46
CA GLN A 719 18.64 -17.61 3.45
C GLN A 719 18.43 -18.95 2.73
N TRP A 720 17.36 -19.70 3.06
CA TRP A 720 17.08 -20.99 2.41
C TRP A 720 16.84 -20.86 0.91
N LEU A 721 16.10 -19.84 0.43
CA LEU A 721 15.89 -19.61 -1.00
C LEU A 721 17.21 -19.28 -1.73
N VAL A 722 18.08 -18.47 -1.12
CA VAL A 722 19.38 -18.09 -1.68
C VAL A 722 20.37 -19.26 -1.68
N GLU A 723 20.49 -20.01 -0.58
CA GLU A 723 21.46 -21.11 -0.44
C GLU A 723 21.02 -22.44 -1.08
N SER A 724 19.71 -22.64 -1.34
CA SER A 724 19.23 -23.90 -1.94
C SER A 724 19.81 -24.15 -3.33
N ALA A 725 20.15 -25.41 -3.61
CA ALA A 725 20.59 -25.85 -4.92
C ALA A 725 19.47 -25.63 -5.96
N GLY A 726 19.83 -25.01 -7.08
CA GLY A 726 18.87 -24.59 -8.10
C GLY A 726 19.56 -23.85 -9.24
N HIS A 727 18.77 -23.32 -10.16
CA HIS A 727 19.26 -22.62 -11.34
C HIS A 727 18.73 -21.18 -11.33
N ALA A 728 19.61 -20.20 -11.47
CA ALA A 728 19.25 -18.82 -11.71
C ALA A 728 18.92 -18.60 -13.20
N GLU A 729 18.20 -17.51 -13.51
CA GLU A 729 18.03 -16.94 -14.87
C GLU A 729 17.64 -17.93 -15.98
N SER A 730 16.94 -19.00 -15.63
CA SER A 730 16.67 -20.12 -16.54
C SER A 730 15.46 -19.81 -17.40
N SER A 731 15.59 -19.89 -18.72
CA SER A 731 14.48 -19.57 -19.63
C SER A 731 13.58 -20.79 -19.83
N ILE A 732 12.28 -20.62 -19.65
CA ILE A 732 11.25 -21.65 -19.90
C ILE A 732 10.44 -21.20 -21.11
N TYR A 733 10.23 -22.10 -22.07
CA TYR A 733 9.41 -21.92 -23.27
C TYR A 733 8.31 -22.96 -23.32
N TRP A 734 7.10 -22.58 -23.70
CA TRP A 734 5.96 -23.49 -23.87
C TRP A 734 4.96 -22.93 -24.88
N GLU A 735 4.18 -23.80 -25.53
CA GLU A 735 3.03 -23.36 -26.33
C GLU A 735 1.79 -23.22 -25.43
N ASP A 736 1.07 -22.10 -25.57
CA ASP A 736 -0.24 -21.91 -24.94
C ASP A 736 -1.27 -22.89 -25.55
N PRO A 737 -1.90 -23.79 -24.76
CA PRO A 737 -2.76 -24.84 -25.31
C PRO A 737 -4.05 -24.36 -26.00
N GLU A 738 -4.46 -23.10 -25.80
CA GLU A 738 -5.66 -22.53 -26.42
C GLU A 738 -5.36 -21.78 -27.72
N THR A 739 -4.31 -20.97 -27.75
CA THR A 739 -3.97 -20.10 -28.88
C THR A 739 -2.84 -20.62 -29.77
N GLY A 740 -2.07 -21.60 -29.31
CA GLY A 740 -0.87 -22.09 -30.01
C GLY A 740 0.29 -21.09 -30.05
N ILE A 741 0.23 -20.02 -29.25
CA ILE A 741 1.30 -19.02 -29.16
C ILE A 741 2.44 -19.56 -28.32
N LEU A 742 3.67 -19.50 -28.84
CA LEU A 742 4.88 -19.76 -28.05
C LEU A 742 5.04 -18.66 -26.97
N CYS A 743 4.93 -19.05 -25.71
CA CYS A 743 5.17 -18.24 -24.53
C CYS A 743 6.59 -18.48 -23.99
N ARG A 744 7.13 -17.49 -23.29
CA ARG A 744 8.43 -17.60 -22.60
C ARG A 744 8.45 -16.86 -21.28
N CYS A 745 9.13 -17.42 -20.29
CA CYS A 745 9.47 -16.73 -19.05
C CYS A 745 10.93 -17.01 -18.66
N ARG A 746 11.43 -16.20 -17.73
CA ARG A 746 12.74 -16.34 -17.09
C ARG A 746 12.50 -16.09 -15.60
N PRO A 747 12.34 -17.15 -14.78
CA PRO A 747 12.27 -17.02 -13.34
C PRO A 747 13.66 -16.83 -12.76
N ASP A 748 13.79 -15.83 -11.89
CA ASP A 748 15.06 -15.39 -11.28
C ASP A 748 15.82 -16.55 -10.63
N LYS A 749 15.12 -17.42 -9.88
CA LYS A 749 15.65 -18.70 -9.43
C LYS A 749 14.59 -19.81 -9.39
N ILE A 750 14.97 -20.98 -9.88
CA ILE A 750 14.22 -22.23 -9.78
C ILE A 750 14.95 -23.17 -8.81
N ILE A 751 14.23 -23.78 -7.86
CA ILE A 751 14.72 -24.82 -6.95
C ILE A 751 14.00 -26.14 -7.31
N PRO A 752 14.62 -27.02 -8.14
CA PRO A 752 13.91 -28.17 -8.73
C PRO A 752 13.44 -29.22 -7.71
N GLU A 753 14.23 -29.49 -6.67
CA GLU A 753 13.98 -30.55 -5.66
C GLU A 753 12.62 -30.44 -4.97
N PHE A 754 12.08 -29.22 -4.86
CA PHE A 754 10.82 -28.94 -4.18
C PHE A 754 9.77 -28.27 -5.09
N HIS A 755 10.09 -28.06 -6.37
CA HIS A 755 9.30 -27.24 -7.30
C HIS A 755 9.00 -25.82 -6.75
N TRP A 756 10.04 -25.08 -6.33
CA TRP A 756 9.90 -23.67 -5.95
C TRP A 756 10.44 -22.75 -7.04
N ILE A 757 9.75 -21.63 -7.24
CA ILE A 757 10.22 -20.48 -8.01
C ILE A 757 10.35 -19.28 -7.05
N MET A 758 11.51 -18.63 -7.08
CA MET A 758 11.72 -17.32 -6.48
C MET A 758 11.83 -16.27 -7.59
N ASP A 759 11.19 -15.13 -7.35
CA ASP A 759 11.35 -13.87 -8.07
C ASP A 759 11.82 -12.80 -7.05
N VAL A 760 12.82 -11.99 -7.41
CA VAL A 760 13.45 -11.00 -6.52
C VAL A 760 12.98 -9.61 -6.91
N LYS A 761 12.46 -8.85 -5.94
CA LYS A 761 12.01 -7.47 -6.15
C LYS A 761 12.59 -6.52 -5.12
N THR A 762 12.81 -5.29 -5.55
CA THR A 762 13.14 -4.15 -4.70
C THR A 762 11.99 -3.15 -4.65
N THR A 763 11.78 -2.51 -3.50
CA THR A 763 10.76 -1.46 -3.33
C THR A 763 11.26 -0.38 -2.38
N ALA A 764 10.75 0.85 -2.48
CA ALA A 764 10.98 1.87 -1.46
C ALA A 764 10.08 1.67 -0.22
N ASP A 765 8.98 0.92 -0.35
CA ASP A 765 7.99 0.65 0.71
C ASP A 765 7.40 -0.76 0.54
N ILE A 766 7.61 -1.62 1.55
CA ILE A 766 7.10 -2.99 1.59
C ILE A 766 5.60 -3.05 1.94
N GLN A 767 5.06 -2.10 2.70
CA GLN A 767 3.62 -2.06 2.98
C GLN A 767 2.84 -1.61 1.74
N ARG A 768 3.38 -0.68 0.94
CA ARG A 768 2.81 -0.35 -0.39
C ARG A 768 2.89 -1.51 -1.38
N PHE A 769 3.91 -2.36 -1.32
CA PHE A 769 3.99 -3.55 -2.18
C PHE A 769 2.74 -4.45 -2.05
N LYS A 770 2.19 -4.57 -0.83
CA LYS A 770 1.01 -5.39 -0.49
C LYS A 770 -0.30 -4.96 -1.17
N THR A 771 -0.33 -3.78 -1.80
CA THR A 771 -1.44 -3.32 -2.65
C THR A 771 -1.00 -3.07 -4.09
N ALA A 772 0.18 -2.49 -4.31
CA ALA A 772 0.68 -2.14 -5.63
C ALA A 772 1.05 -3.35 -6.51
N TYR A 773 1.20 -4.56 -5.94
CA TYR A 773 1.47 -5.78 -6.71
C TYR A 773 0.46 -6.02 -7.85
N TYR A 774 -0.80 -5.60 -7.64
CA TYR A 774 -1.87 -5.73 -8.62
C TYR A 774 -1.68 -4.76 -9.79
N ASP A 775 -1.31 -3.51 -9.52
CA ASP A 775 -1.04 -2.48 -10.53
C ASP A 775 0.21 -2.84 -11.37
N TYR A 776 1.24 -3.44 -10.76
CA TYR A 776 2.40 -4.01 -11.46
C TYR A 776 2.13 -5.37 -12.13
N ARG A 777 0.92 -5.91 -11.99
CA ARG A 777 0.49 -7.21 -12.55
C ARG A 777 1.37 -8.38 -12.11
N TYR A 778 1.85 -8.39 -10.87
CA TYR A 778 2.64 -9.50 -10.32
C TYR A 778 1.79 -10.77 -10.10
N HIS A 779 0.48 -10.64 -9.93
CA HIS A 779 -0.46 -11.78 -9.97
C HIS A 779 -0.51 -12.46 -11.34
N VAL A 780 -0.41 -11.67 -12.42
CA VAL A 780 -0.27 -12.15 -13.80
C VAL A 780 1.10 -12.80 -14.01
N GLN A 781 2.15 -12.30 -13.36
CA GLN A 781 3.50 -12.88 -13.42
C GLN A 781 3.58 -14.26 -12.76
N ASP A 782 3.07 -14.41 -11.52
CA ASP A 782 3.02 -15.70 -10.81
C ASP A 782 2.30 -16.76 -11.66
N ALA A 783 1.09 -16.46 -12.13
CA ALA A 783 0.30 -17.37 -12.95
C ALA A 783 1.04 -17.75 -14.25
N PHE A 784 1.51 -16.78 -15.02
CA PHE A 784 2.20 -17.03 -16.29
C PHE A 784 3.50 -17.83 -16.13
N TYR A 785 4.27 -17.56 -15.07
CA TYR A 785 5.51 -18.29 -14.79
C TYR A 785 5.23 -19.70 -14.26
N SER A 786 4.18 -19.85 -13.45
CA SER A 786 3.79 -21.13 -12.86
C SER A 786 3.18 -22.10 -13.86
N ASP A 787 2.33 -21.60 -14.76
CA ASP A 787 1.67 -22.42 -15.78
C ASP A 787 2.68 -22.83 -16.87
N GLY A 788 3.64 -21.96 -17.20
CA GLY A 788 4.78 -22.32 -18.05
C GLY A 788 5.74 -23.34 -17.42
N TYR A 789 5.92 -23.29 -16.09
CA TYR A 789 6.65 -24.32 -15.34
C TYR A 789 5.86 -25.64 -15.32
N GLU A 790 4.57 -25.62 -15.05
CA GLU A 790 3.71 -26.81 -15.06
C GLU A 790 3.68 -27.48 -16.45
N ALA A 791 3.68 -26.70 -17.54
CA ALA A 791 3.76 -27.21 -18.91
C ALA A 791 5.04 -28.04 -19.18
N GLN A 792 6.13 -27.78 -18.46
CA GLN A 792 7.42 -28.49 -18.62
C GLN A 792 7.70 -29.55 -17.55
N PHE A 793 7.25 -29.33 -16.31
CA PHE A 793 7.52 -30.22 -15.16
C PHE A 793 6.31 -31.08 -14.74
N GLY A 794 5.12 -30.83 -15.28
CA GLY A 794 3.88 -31.58 -14.98
C GLY A 794 3.29 -31.30 -13.59
N VAL A 795 3.70 -30.20 -12.94
CA VAL A 795 3.25 -29.80 -11.61
C VAL A 795 3.36 -28.29 -11.41
N GLN A 796 2.34 -27.66 -10.80
CA GLN A 796 2.40 -26.27 -10.33
C GLN A 796 3.53 -26.05 -9.30
N PRO A 797 4.37 -25.01 -9.46
CA PRO A 797 5.38 -24.65 -8.48
C PRO A 797 4.82 -23.82 -7.31
N THR A 798 5.54 -23.83 -6.19
CA THR A 798 5.39 -22.79 -5.16
C THR A 798 6.12 -21.53 -5.63
N PHE A 799 5.37 -20.50 -6.02
CA PHE A 799 5.94 -19.22 -6.47
C PHE A 799 6.03 -18.24 -5.29
N VAL A 800 7.20 -17.62 -5.09
CA VAL A 800 7.40 -16.60 -4.05
C VAL A 800 8.15 -15.36 -4.56
N PHE A 801 7.68 -14.19 -4.15
CA PHE A 801 8.37 -12.91 -4.32
C PHE A 801 9.23 -12.63 -3.08
N LEU A 802 10.55 -12.55 -3.25
CA LEU A 802 11.48 -12.11 -2.23
C LEU A 802 11.66 -10.58 -2.38
N VAL A 803 11.07 -9.82 -1.45
CA VAL A 803 10.99 -8.36 -1.55
C VAL A 803 11.90 -7.70 -0.51
N ALA A 804 12.92 -6.99 -0.98
CA ALA A 804 13.83 -6.20 -0.15
C ALA A 804 13.56 -4.70 -0.26
N SER A 805 13.57 -3.98 0.86
CA SER A 805 13.43 -2.53 0.83
C SER A 805 14.73 -1.84 0.45
N THR A 806 14.64 -0.80 -0.38
CA THR A 806 15.74 0.14 -0.66
C THR A 806 15.78 1.29 0.34
N THR A 807 14.82 1.39 1.27
CA THR A 807 14.76 2.37 2.37
C THR A 807 15.05 1.71 3.73
N ILE A 808 15.52 2.50 4.69
CA ILE A 808 15.88 2.01 6.03
C ILE A 808 14.69 2.14 6.98
N GLU A 809 14.25 1.01 7.55
CA GLU A 809 13.31 0.97 8.67
C GLU A 809 14.04 0.54 9.95
N CYS A 810 13.93 1.33 11.03
CA CYS A 810 14.56 1.06 12.34
C CYS A 810 16.05 0.63 12.27
N GLY A 811 16.82 1.20 11.34
CA GLY A 811 18.25 0.94 11.16
C GLY A 811 18.59 -0.33 10.36
N ARG A 812 17.64 -0.93 9.65
CA ARG A 812 17.82 -2.09 8.76
C ARG A 812 17.13 -1.86 7.42
N TYR A 813 17.47 -2.64 6.40
CA TYR A 813 16.63 -2.79 5.22
C TYR A 813 15.65 -3.94 5.48
N PRO A 814 14.34 -3.70 5.68
CA PRO A 814 13.39 -4.79 5.88
C PRO A 814 13.29 -5.66 4.63
N VAL A 815 12.98 -6.94 4.85
CA VAL A 815 12.78 -7.96 3.81
C VAL A 815 11.52 -8.75 4.19
N GLU A 816 10.61 -8.94 3.25
CA GLU A 816 9.39 -9.73 3.42
C GLU A 816 9.22 -10.65 2.20
N ILE A 817 8.74 -11.87 2.43
CA ILE A 817 8.55 -12.88 1.38
C ILE A 817 7.05 -13.09 1.19
N PHE A 818 6.58 -12.91 -0.05
CA PHE A 818 5.17 -13.00 -0.40
C PHE A 818 4.91 -14.20 -1.30
N MET A 819 3.76 -14.85 -1.11
CA MET A 819 3.18 -15.83 -2.01
C MET A 819 1.83 -15.29 -2.48
N MET A 820 1.47 -15.47 -3.74
CA MET A 820 0.19 -14.96 -4.25
C MET A 820 -0.97 -15.75 -3.65
N GLY A 821 -2.05 -15.07 -3.26
CA GLY A 821 -3.29 -15.73 -2.83
C GLY A 821 -3.98 -16.43 -4.01
N GLU A 822 -4.62 -17.57 -3.77
CA GLU A 822 -5.24 -18.40 -4.82
C GLU A 822 -6.21 -17.61 -5.73
N GLU A 823 -7.04 -16.75 -5.14
CA GLU A 823 -7.97 -15.86 -5.87
C GLU A 823 -7.22 -14.91 -6.82
N ALA A 824 -6.13 -14.30 -6.36
CA ALA A 824 -5.33 -13.37 -7.15
C ALA A 824 -4.53 -14.10 -8.26
N LYS A 825 -3.97 -15.29 -7.96
CA LYS A 825 -3.29 -16.13 -8.96
C LYS A 825 -4.27 -16.60 -10.04
N LEU A 826 -5.48 -17.04 -9.67
CA LEU A 826 -6.54 -17.41 -10.61
C LEU A 826 -6.99 -16.21 -11.46
N ALA A 827 -7.13 -15.01 -10.85
CA ALA A 827 -7.40 -13.79 -11.61
C ALA A 827 -6.27 -13.49 -12.62
N GLY A 828 -5.00 -13.64 -12.21
CA GLY A 828 -3.83 -13.48 -13.08
C GLY A 828 -3.78 -14.47 -14.26
N GLN A 829 -4.15 -15.72 -14.01
CA GLN A 829 -4.29 -16.76 -15.04
C GLN A 829 -5.38 -16.41 -16.07
N GLN A 830 -6.55 -15.97 -15.60
CA GLN A 830 -7.63 -15.50 -16.50
C GLN A 830 -7.19 -14.26 -17.28
N GLU A 831 -6.41 -13.38 -16.65
CA GLU A 831 -5.92 -12.14 -17.26
C GLU A 831 -4.88 -12.41 -18.36
N TYR A 832 -3.88 -13.27 -18.14
CA TYR A 832 -2.87 -13.55 -19.16
C TYR A 832 -3.47 -14.29 -20.37
N HIS A 833 -4.32 -15.30 -20.15
CA HIS A 833 -5.00 -16.00 -21.25
C HIS A 833 -5.89 -15.04 -22.07
N ARG A 834 -6.51 -14.04 -21.43
CA ARG A 834 -7.25 -12.99 -22.18
C ARG A 834 -6.30 -12.19 -23.09
N ASN A 835 -5.12 -11.82 -22.61
CA ASN A 835 -4.14 -11.07 -23.41
C ASN A 835 -3.57 -11.94 -24.54
N LEU A 836 -3.36 -13.25 -24.33
CA LEU A 836 -2.96 -14.19 -25.38
C LEU A 836 -4.02 -14.34 -26.47
N ARG A 837 -5.31 -14.44 -26.11
CA ARG A 837 -6.41 -14.41 -27.11
C ARG A 837 -6.40 -13.12 -27.92
N THR A 838 -6.30 -11.96 -27.26
CA THR A 838 -6.22 -10.66 -27.95
C THR A 838 -4.99 -10.55 -28.86
N LEU A 839 -3.83 -11.08 -28.44
CA LEU A 839 -2.63 -11.16 -29.28
C LEU A 839 -2.84 -12.11 -30.48
N SER A 840 -3.49 -13.25 -30.27
CA SER A 840 -3.84 -14.19 -31.34
C SER A 840 -4.77 -13.55 -32.37
N ASP A 841 -5.80 -12.81 -31.92
CA ASP A 841 -6.70 -12.06 -32.82
C ASP A 841 -5.92 -11.02 -33.64
N CYS A 842 -5.02 -10.25 -33.02
CA CYS A 842 -4.19 -9.25 -33.71
C CYS A 842 -3.24 -9.92 -34.73
N LEU A 843 -2.58 -11.03 -34.36
CA LEU A 843 -1.68 -11.78 -35.25
C LEU A 843 -2.43 -12.44 -36.42
N ASN A 844 -3.67 -12.89 -36.23
CA ASN A 844 -4.49 -13.52 -37.27
C ASN A 844 -5.14 -12.51 -38.23
N THR A 845 -5.33 -11.25 -37.81
CA THR A 845 -6.01 -10.20 -38.61
C THR A 845 -5.08 -9.13 -39.15
N ASP A 846 -3.88 -9.00 -38.58
CA ASP A 846 -2.94 -7.87 -38.73
C ASP A 846 -3.56 -6.50 -38.37
N GLU A 847 -4.61 -6.51 -37.54
CA GLU A 847 -5.24 -5.31 -37.00
C GLU A 847 -4.75 -5.10 -35.55
N TRP A 848 -4.15 -3.94 -35.30
CA TRP A 848 -3.50 -3.61 -34.02
C TRP A 848 -4.13 -2.36 -33.40
N PRO A 849 -5.21 -2.49 -32.61
CA PRO A 849 -5.90 -1.34 -32.01
C PRO A 849 -4.98 -0.44 -31.20
N ALA A 850 -4.97 0.85 -31.54
CA ALA A 850 -4.16 1.90 -30.90
C ALA A 850 -4.98 2.92 -30.07
N ILE A 851 -6.30 2.96 -30.26
CA ILE A 851 -7.16 4.01 -29.67
C ILE A 851 -7.68 3.55 -28.31
N LYS A 852 -7.06 4.05 -27.23
CA LYS A 852 -7.61 3.92 -25.87
C LYS A 852 -8.91 4.70 -25.76
N THR A 853 -10.04 3.98 -25.65
CA THR A 853 -11.34 4.60 -25.39
C THR A 853 -11.39 5.12 -23.96
N LEU A 854 -11.13 6.42 -23.77
CA LEU A 854 -11.39 7.08 -22.50
C LEU A 854 -12.88 7.02 -22.17
N SER A 855 -13.18 6.74 -20.91
CA SER A 855 -14.54 6.63 -20.39
C SER A 855 -14.61 7.41 -19.09
N LEU A 856 -15.78 7.97 -18.76
CA LEU A 856 -15.97 8.70 -17.51
C LEU A 856 -15.48 7.84 -16.32
N PRO A 857 -14.64 8.38 -15.42
CA PRO A 857 -14.18 7.64 -14.25
C PRO A 857 -15.37 7.27 -13.36
N ARG A 858 -15.19 6.27 -12.49
CA ARG A 858 -16.29 5.71 -11.69
C ARG A 858 -17.12 6.78 -10.97
N TRP A 859 -16.45 7.73 -10.31
CA TRP A 859 -17.12 8.84 -9.62
C TRP A 859 -17.97 9.71 -10.56
N ALA A 860 -17.51 9.98 -11.79
CA ALA A 860 -18.26 10.75 -12.78
C ALA A 860 -19.45 9.97 -13.36
N LYS A 861 -19.34 8.63 -13.49
CA LYS A 861 -20.48 7.77 -13.86
C LYS A 861 -21.54 7.70 -12.76
N GLU A 862 -21.12 7.75 -11.49
CA GLU A 862 -21.99 7.81 -10.32
C GLU A 862 -22.65 9.19 -10.12
N TYR A 863 -22.28 10.22 -10.92
CA TYR A 863 -22.98 11.50 -11.04
C TYR A 863 -23.81 11.62 -12.34
N ALA A 864 -23.78 10.63 -13.23
CA ALA A 864 -24.50 10.63 -14.51
C ALA A 864 -25.70 9.65 -14.54
N ASN A 865 -25.98 9.01 -13.41
CA ASN A 865 -27.15 8.16 -13.17
C ASN A 865 -27.95 8.58 -11.92
N ASP A 866 -27.53 9.68 -11.28
CA ASP A 866 -28.33 10.50 -10.34
C ASP A 866 -29.07 11.58 -11.15
#